data_AF-A0A2E6ZP89-F1
#
_entry.id   AF-A0A2E6ZP89-F1
#
_cell.length_a   1.000
_cell.length_b   1.000
_cell.length_c   1.000
_cell.angle_alpha   90.00
_cell.angle_beta   90.00
_cell.angle_gamma   90.00
#
_symmetry.space_group_name_H-M   'P 1'
#
loop_
_entity.id
_entity.type
_entity.pdbx_description
1 polymer ?
#
loop_
_entity_poly.entity_id
_entity_poly.type
_entity_poly.pdbx_seq_one_letter_code
_entity_poly.pdbx_strand_id
1 'polypeptide(L)'
;MNFLSGVQLRPSTTGKITGCETIGLALGKGQSPLEVLLLKSNVAPSVTSMRSAWKERQGGRSAPVLLVAISDTHAAICGPSGDSPPVLTNVEPGQAERLCITALEEPDRHSALRFLRPALEAIDSPMAGVRNEGLLSTHEIGMWLEDRSDIAKITTKSQEAISKRGQQLVTSLGFETSALPGPASILVSKSKKLALAVFLDRNESPDGTNERFSNLSPVTYALTKADQENLRYVIITNGPAIRIYPTDPGIGVGRRGRTETFLELHLDLIREDHIPLLWYLFSADALDADGSFERLIDDSIRYATSLGERLRERVYQDAIPQLAKALVQAQDLKSPTQQDLDSTYHMALTLLFRILFIAYGEDKDLLPYRTNDLYRARSFKQKATDLLKIREDATGFDAHSYSHWDDAARLFEAVNKGSQELGVPLYNGGLFSENPEVSPTGATLSNLRLSNGTFGPILTHILVDESEEGFGPVDFRSLGVREFGTIYEGLLESELSIAGTDLTVDSKGAYKPASKEDPEVLSGEVYIHNKSGARKATGSYFTKAFAVDHILDHSLEPALNEHVARLHALDEVEAGKSFFDFRVADISMGSGHFLVAAVDRIERRLQQYLSDRPLPGVIDELARLRTSATEALGPLAEGIDIEDTTLLRRQIVRRCIYGVDLNPVAVELARVSLWIHTFVPGLPLSMLDHHLVAGNSLVGIGTLDEARELVSEAAGGPLFNVFVENLIRTAAQDMAKVGDLSDADAAEIQAARDALGEAREGL
;
A
#
# COMPACT_ATOMS: atom_id res chain seq x y z
N MET A 1 -32.79 -0.82 -28.98
CA MET A 1 -31.37 -0.66 -28.60
C MET A 1 -30.80 0.56 -29.31
N ASN A 2 -30.37 1.55 -28.54
CA ASN A 2 -29.72 2.76 -29.05
C ASN A 2 -28.21 2.67 -28.77
N PHE A 3 -27.55 1.61 -29.26
CA PHE A 3 -26.12 1.36 -29.02
C PHE A 3 -25.27 1.92 -30.16
N LEU A 4 -24.22 2.68 -29.83
CA LEU A 4 -23.38 3.45 -30.75
C LEU A 4 -24.18 4.38 -31.67
N SER A 5 -25.26 4.96 -31.14
CA SER A 5 -26.21 5.78 -31.90
C SER A 5 -25.60 7.04 -32.55
N GLY A 6 -24.46 7.52 -32.02
CA GLY A 6 -23.68 8.63 -32.58
C GLY A 6 -22.54 8.22 -33.51
N VAL A 7 -22.33 6.92 -33.77
CA VAL A 7 -21.20 6.41 -34.56
C VAL A 7 -21.69 5.89 -35.91
N GLN A 8 -20.99 6.26 -36.98
CA GLN A 8 -21.31 5.80 -38.33
C GLN A 8 -20.96 4.31 -38.52
N LEU A 9 -21.99 3.47 -38.68
CA LEU A 9 -21.82 2.04 -38.96
C LEU A 9 -21.79 1.77 -40.47
N ARG A 10 -20.82 0.97 -40.91
CA ARG A 10 -20.70 0.47 -42.29
C ARG A 10 -21.31 -0.93 -42.40
N PRO A 11 -21.89 -1.28 -43.56
CA PRO A 11 -22.29 -2.66 -43.83
C PRO A 11 -21.07 -3.59 -43.72
N SER A 12 -21.22 -4.71 -43.01
CA SER A 12 -20.19 -5.73 -42.87
C SER A 12 -20.83 -7.10 -42.75
N THR A 13 -20.08 -8.12 -43.14
CA THR A 13 -20.45 -9.53 -42.93
C THR A 13 -19.46 -10.18 -41.98
N THR A 14 -19.98 -11.08 -41.16
CA THR A 14 -19.19 -11.94 -40.26
C THR A 14 -19.63 -13.38 -40.49
N GLY A 15 -18.79 -14.35 -40.10
CA GLY A 15 -19.18 -15.75 -40.03
C GLY A 15 -20.49 -15.94 -39.27
N LYS A 16 -21.26 -16.98 -39.64
CA LYS A 16 -22.52 -17.30 -38.96
C LYS A 16 -22.25 -17.70 -37.50
N ILE A 17 -22.41 -16.76 -36.57
CA ILE A 17 -22.62 -17.10 -35.17
C ILE A 17 -24.11 -17.44 -34.99
N THR A 18 -24.39 -18.67 -34.55
CA THR A 18 -25.76 -19.12 -34.28
C THR A 18 -26.45 -18.16 -33.31
N GLY A 19 -27.57 -17.57 -33.73
CA GLY A 19 -28.36 -16.66 -32.89
C GLY A 19 -27.92 -15.19 -32.92
N CYS A 20 -26.92 -14.83 -33.73
CA CYS A 20 -26.48 -13.45 -33.91
C CYS A 20 -26.78 -12.91 -35.33
N GLU A 21 -27.14 -11.64 -35.42
CA GLU A 21 -27.29 -10.85 -36.65
C GLU A 21 -26.24 -9.74 -36.69
N THR A 22 -25.57 -9.52 -37.82
CA THR A 22 -24.59 -8.42 -37.93
C THR A 22 -25.30 -7.09 -38.09
N ILE A 23 -25.06 -6.16 -37.17
CA ILE A 23 -25.62 -4.80 -37.23
C ILE A 23 -24.74 -3.92 -38.14
N GLY A 24 -23.43 -3.97 -37.97
CA GLY A 24 -22.50 -3.16 -38.76
C GLY A 24 -21.11 -3.04 -38.15
N LEU A 25 -20.24 -2.32 -38.85
CA LEU A 25 -18.84 -2.12 -38.50
C LEU A 25 -18.54 -0.63 -38.29
N ALA A 26 -18.03 -0.29 -37.11
CA ALA A 26 -17.43 1.01 -36.83
C ALA A 26 -15.91 0.94 -37.02
N LEU A 27 -15.33 2.04 -37.49
CA LEU A 27 -13.88 2.18 -37.68
C LEU A 27 -13.34 3.31 -36.81
N GLY A 28 -12.25 3.03 -36.09
CA GLY A 28 -11.47 4.04 -35.38
C GLY A 28 -10.65 4.93 -36.33
N LYS A 29 -9.70 5.66 -35.77
CA LYS A 29 -8.85 6.62 -36.51
C LYS A 29 -7.51 6.00 -36.93
N GLY A 30 -6.85 6.64 -37.89
CA GLY A 30 -5.51 6.27 -38.36
C GLY A 30 -5.47 5.16 -39.43
N GLN A 31 -4.25 4.70 -39.76
CA GLN A 31 -4.04 3.59 -40.70
C GLN A 31 -4.27 2.24 -40.02
N SER A 32 -4.89 1.30 -40.74
CA SER A 32 -5.34 0.01 -40.19
C SER A 32 -6.08 0.20 -38.86
N PRO A 33 -7.17 1.00 -38.86
CA PRO A 33 -7.83 1.43 -37.63
C PRO A 33 -8.42 0.25 -36.88
N LEU A 34 -8.71 0.47 -35.59
CA LEU A 34 -9.55 -0.44 -34.82
C LEU A 34 -10.88 -0.65 -35.53
N GLU A 35 -11.28 -1.91 -35.64
CA GLU A 35 -12.55 -2.35 -36.20
C GLU A 35 -13.47 -2.82 -35.08
N VAL A 36 -14.53 -2.08 -34.77
CA VAL A 36 -15.56 -2.52 -33.80
C VAL A 36 -16.71 -3.13 -34.58
N LEU A 37 -16.83 -4.46 -34.54
CA LEU A 37 -17.86 -5.20 -35.25
C LEU A 37 -19.02 -5.53 -34.33
N LEU A 38 -20.20 -5.02 -34.69
CA LEU A 38 -21.39 -5.07 -33.87
C LEU A 38 -22.34 -6.18 -34.33
N LEU A 39 -22.73 -7.02 -33.39
CA LEU A 39 -23.69 -8.09 -33.57
C LEU A 39 -24.86 -7.89 -32.60
N LYS A 40 -26.08 -8.16 -33.08
CA LYS A 40 -27.25 -8.33 -32.23
C LYS A 40 -27.36 -9.81 -31.89
N SER A 41 -27.53 -10.16 -30.62
CA SER A 41 -27.77 -11.54 -30.22
C SER A 41 -29.02 -11.65 -29.36
N ASN A 42 -29.81 -12.70 -29.60
CA ASN A 42 -30.97 -13.02 -28.76
C ASN A 42 -30.59 -13.91 -27.56
N VAL A 43 -29.39 -14.51 -27.58
CA VAL A 43 -28.87 -15.40 -26.52
C VAL A 43 -27.40 -15.06 -26.27
N ALA A 44 -26.90 -15.16 -25.04
CA ALA A 44 -25.48 -14.96 -24.76
C ALA A 44 -24.63 -15.93 -25.61
N PRO A 45 -23.76 -15.42 -26.51
CA PRO A 45 -22.95 -16.27 -27.37
C PRO A 45 -21.87 -16.98 -26.56
N SER A 46 -21.59 -18.25 -26.90
CA SER A 46 -20.53 -19.02 -26.21
C SER A 46 -19.15 -18.43 -26.47
N VAL A 47 -18.23 -18.61 -25.52
CA VAL A 47 -16.82 -18.21 -25.66
C VAL A 47 -16.19 -18.73 -26.95
N THR A 48 -16.45 -20.00 -27.28
CA THR A 48 -15.96 -20.65 -28.50
C THR A 48 -16.52 -20.00 -29.77
N SER A 49 -17.80 -19.65 -29.77
CA SER A 49 -18.45 -18.96 -30.90
C SER A 49 -17.85 -17.56 -31.12
N MET A 50 -17.66 -16.80 -30.04
CA MET A 50 -17.06 -15.46 -30.08
C MET A 50 -15.62 -15.48 -30.62
N ARG A 51 -14.78 -16.42 -30.15
CA ARG A 51 -13.40 -16.56 -30.65
C ARG A 51 -13.36 -16.97 -32.12
N SER A 52 -14.24 -17.87 -32.53
CA SER A 52 -14.24 -18.37 -33.92
C SER A 52 -14.59 -17.25 -34.89
N ALA A 53 -15.64 -16.46 -34.59
CA ALA A 53 -16.05 -15.34 -35.42
C ALA A 53 -15.03 -14.20 -35.42
N TRP A 54 -14.39 -13.94 -34.28
CA TRP A 54 -13.29 -12.99 -34.20
C TRP A 54 -12.11 -13.42 -35.08
N LYS A 55 -11.69 -14.70 -35.04
CA LYS A 55 -10.59 -15.23 -35.87
C LYS A 55 -10.90 -15.12 -37.35
N GLU A 56 -12.13 -15.45 -37.75
CA GLU A 56 -12.58 -15.29 -39.14
C GLU A 56 -12.52 -13.84 -39.59
N ARG A 57 -12.96 -12.89 -38.75
CA ARG A 57 -12.90 -11.46 -39.07
C ARG A 57 -11.47 -10.92 -39.10
N GLN A 58 -10.64 -11.28 -38.13
CA GLN A 58 -9.26 -10.81 -38.06
C GLN A 58 -8.47 -11.33 -39.27
N GLY A 59 -8.63 -12.61 -39.64
CA GLY A 59 -8.17 -13.14 -40.93
C GLY A 59 -6.67 -12.94 -41.22
N GLY A 60 -5.84 -12.90 -40.18
CA GLY A 60 -4.40 -12.61 -40.26
C GLY A 60 -4.05 -11.14 -40.51
N ARG A 61 -5.02 -10.23 -40.49
CA ARG A 61 -4.82 -8.79 -40.75
C ARG A 61 -4.20 -8.09 -39.54
N SER A 62 -3.50 -6.98 -39.83
CA SER A 62 -2.87 -6.13 -38.81
C SER A 62 -3.83 -5.12 -38.16
N ALA A 63 -5.08 -5.05 -38.62
CA ALA A 63 -6.10 -4.21 -38.00
C ALA A 63 -6.65 -4.91 -36.75
N PRO A 64 -6.64 -4.27 -35.57
CA PRO A 64 -7.25 -4.85 -34.40
C PRO A 64 -8.77 -4.90 -34.56
N VAL A 65 -9.40 -5.95 -34.05
CA VAL A 65 -10.84 -6.20 -34.18
C VAL A 65 -11.44 -6.36 -32.80
N LEU A 66 -12.43 -5.55 -32.45
CA LEU A 66 -13.24 -5.74 -31.26
C LEU A 66 -14.62 -6.21 -31.70
N LEU A 67 -14.94 -7.47 -31.41
CA LEU A 67 -16.24 -8.07 -31.70
C LEU A 67 -17.16 -7.86 -30.50
N VAL A 68 -18.32 -7.25 -30.72
CA VAL A 68 -19.29 -6.94 -29.65
C VAL A 68 -20.65 -7.50 -30.03
N ALA A 69 -21.13 -8.45 -29.24
CA ALA A 69 -22.45 -9.05 -29.40
C ALA A 69 -23.39 -8.58 -28.29
N ILE A 70 -24.50 -7.96 -28.65
CA ILE A 70 -25.35 -7.21 -27.72
C ILE A 70 -26.75 -7.80 -27.68
N SER A 71 -27.25 -7.96 -26.46
CA SER A 71 -28.65 -8.26 -26.14
C SER A 71 -29.26 -7.10 -25.36
N ASP A 72 -30.54 -7.21 -24.99
CA ASP A 72 -31.21 -6.15 -24.21
C ASP A 72 -30.66 -6.01 -22.78
N THR A 73 -30.03 -7.06 -22.23
CA THR A 73 -29.57 -7.10 -20.83
C THR A 73 -28.06 -7.24 -20.67
N HIS A 74 -27.36 -7.82 -21.64
CA HIS A 74 -25.92 -8.08 -21.56
C HIS A 74 -25.23 -7.93 -22.91
N ALA A 75 -23.91 -7.69 -22.87
CA ALA A 75 -23.02 -7.65 -24.00
C ALA A 75 -21.88 -8.67 -23.81
N ALA A 76 -21.46 -9.29 -24.92
CA ALA A 76 -20.27 -10.10 -25.01
C ALA A 76 -19.23 -9.39 -25.87
N ILE A 77 -17.97 -9.39 -25.44
CA ILE A 77 -16.85 -8.69 -26.09
C ILE A 77 -15.72 -9.69 -26.36
N CYS A 78 -15.10 -9.62 -27.55
CA CYS A 78 -13.96 -10.46 -27.92
C CYS A 78 -12.94 -9.65 -28.74
N GLY A 79 -11.65 -9.77 -28.42
CA GLY A 79 -10.56 -9.01 -29.06
C GLY A 79 -9.78 -8.17 -28.05
N PRO A 80 -8.99 -7.16 -28.45
CA PRO A 80 -8.83 -6.65 -29.81
C PRO A 80 -7.76 -7.35 -30.66
N SER A 81 -6.89 -8.17 -30.06
CA SER A 81 -5.71 -8.76 -30.71
C SER A 81 -5.19 -10.02 -30.00
N GLY A 82 -4.34 -10.80 -30.68
CA GLY A 82 -3.66 -11.98 -30.12
C GLY A 82 -4.16 -13.32 -30.68
N ASP A 83 -3.42 -14.40 -30.43
CA ASP A 83 -3.76 -15.76 -30.92
C ASP A 83 -4.95 -16.38 -30.19
N SER A 84 -5.13 -15.96 -28.92
CA SER A 84 -6.23 -16.32 -28.02
C SER A 84 -6.76 -15.04 -27.39
N PRO A 85 -7.62 -14.27 -28.09
CA PRO A 85 -8.15 -13.01 -27.56
C PRO A 85 -8.99 -13.25 -26.30
N PRO A 86 -9.02 -12.29 -25.36
CA PRO A 86 -9.91 -12.35 -24.21
C PRO A 86 -11.36 -12.31 -24.70
N VAL A 87 -12.23 -12.99 -23.96
CA VAL A 87 -13.66 -13.06 -24.24
C VAL A 87 -14.40 -12.84 -22.94
N LEU A 88 -15.23 -11.81 -22.94
CA LEU A 88 -16.09 -11.46 -21.83
C LEU A 88 -17.52 -11.71 -22.28
N THR A 89 -18.30 -12.44 -21.48
CA THR A 89 -19.66 -12.83 -21.88
C THR A 89 -20.75 -12.10 -21.11
N ASN A 90 -20.39 -11.33 -20.09
CA ASN A 90 -21.33 -10.76 -19.13
C ASN A 90 -21.05 -9.28 -18.83
N VAL A 91 -20.87 -8.48 -19.88
CA VAL A 91 -20.62 -7.03 -19.75
C VAL A 91 -21.93 -6.26 -19.82
N GLU A 92 -22.10 -5.22 -19.02
CA GLU A 92 -23.30 -4.37 -19.08
C GLU A 92 -23.35 -3.58 -20.40
N PRO A 93 -24.49 -3.49 -21.09
CA PRO A 93 -24.57 -2.84 -22.41
C PRO A 93 -24.05 -1.40 -22.43
N GLY A 94 -24.37 -0.57 -21.42
CA GLY A 94 -23.87 0.80 -21.37
C GLY A 94 -22.36 0.89 -21.12
N GLN A 95 -21.80 -0.04 -20.34
CA GLN A 95 -20.35 -0.13 -20.11
C GLN A 95 -19.63 -0.55 -21.40
N ALA A 96 -20.16 -1.55 -22.11
CA ALA A 96 -19.65 -1.96 -23.42
C ALA A 96 -19.71 -0.83 -24.44
N GLU A 97 -20.76 -0.01 -24.41
CA GLU A 97 -20.92 1.15 -25.30
C GLU A 97 -19.84 2.20 -25.06
N ARG A 98 -19.65 2.61 -23.80
CA ARG A 98 -18.63 3.60 -23.43
C ARG A 98 -17.21 3.12 -23.77
N LEU A 99 -16.90 1.86 -23.51
CA LEU A 99 -15.63 1.23 -23.91
C LEU A 99 -15.41 1.36 -25.42
N CYS A 100 -16.43 1.01 -26.23
CA CYS A 100 -16.34 1.08 -27.69
C CYS A 100 -16.15 2.50 -28.20
N ILE A 101 -16.92 3.47 -27.68
CA ILE A 101 -16.81 4.88 -28.06
C ILE A 101 -15.38 5.38 -27.81
N THR A 102 -14.86 5.14 -26.60
CA THR A 102 -13.52 5.56 -26.20
C THR A 102 -12.45 4.98 -27.12
N ALA A 103 -12.52 3.67 -27.36
CA ALA A 103 -11.56 2.98 -28.22
C ALA A 103 -11.63 3.45 -29.69
N LEU A 104 -12.81 3.81 -30.19
CA LEU A 104 -13.00 4.38 -31.54
C LEU A 104 -12.46 5.81 -31.65
N GLU A 105 -12.44 6.56 -30.55
CA GLU A 105 -11.97 7.95 -30.51
C GLU A 105 -10.44 8.08 -30.34
N GLU A 106 -9.75 7.00 -29.98
CA GLU A 106 -8.29 6.91 -29.95
C GLU A 106 -7.66 7.31 -31.28
N PRO A 107 -6.52 8.04 -31.26
CA PRO A 107 -5.96 8.69 -32.45
C PRO A 107 -5.47 7.68 -33.49
N ASP A 108 -5.07 6.50 -33.03
CA ASP A 108 -4.55 5.41 -33.84
C ASP A 108 -4.77 4.05 -33.15
N ARG A 109 -4.46 2.98 -33.89
CA ARG A 109 -4.62 1.60 -33.43
C ARG A 109 -3.76 1.25 -32.21
N HIS A 110 -2.58 1.83 -32.03
CA HIS A 110 -1.69 1.49 -30.92
C HIS A 110 -2.21 2.10 -29.63
N SER A 111 -2.70 3.34 -29.70
CA SER A 111 -3.39 4.01 -28.59
C SER A 111 -4.68 3.27 -28.20
N ALA A 112 -5.46 2.83 -29.19
CA ALA A 112 -6.63 1.97 -28.97
C ALA A 112 -6.29 0.65 -28.26
N LEU A 113 -5.23 -0.03 -28.70
CA LEU A 113 -4.77 -1.28 -28.07
C LEU A 113 -4.27 -1.05 -26.64
N ARG A 114 -3.53 0.04 -26.41
CA ARG A 114 -3.00 0.41 -25.09
C ARG A 114 -4.13 0.71 -24.10
N PHE A 115 -5.24 1.30 -24.56
CA PHE A 115 -6.45 1.48 -23.75
C PHE A 115 -7.19 0.16 -23.54
N LEU A 116 -7.47 -0.58 -24.61
CA LEU A 116 -8.35 -1.76 -24.56
C LEU A 116 -7.78 -2.93 -23.76
N ARG A 117 -6.47 -3.17 -23.78
CA ARG A 117 -5.87 -4.31 -23.09
C ARG A 117 -6.14 -4.27 -21.57
N PRO A 118 -5.70 -3.25 -20.81
CA PRO A 118 -5.98 -3.17 -19.38
C PRO A 118 -7.48 -2.96 -19.10
N ALA A 119 -8.22 -2.27 -19.98
CA ALA A 119 -9.65 -2.06 -19.80
C ALA A 119 -10.45 -3.38 -19.82
N LEU A 120 -10.15 -4.29 -20.76
CA LEU A 120 -10.84 -5.58 -20.86
C LEU A 120 -10.48 -6.54 -19.73
N GLU A 121 -9.31 -6.39 -19.11
CA GLU A 121 -8.94 -7.15 -17.92
C GLU A 121 -9.70 -6.64 -16.68
N ALA A 122 -9.92 -5.33 -16.58
CA ALA A 122 -10.56 -4.70 -15.43
C ALA A 122 -12.10 -4.71 -15.46
N ILE A 123 -12.72 -4.81 -16.64
CA ILE A 123 -14.16 -4.55 -16.84
C ILE A 123 -15.09 -5.58 -16.14
N ASP A 124 -14.62 -6.81 -15.90
CA ASP A 124 -15.37 -7.86 -15.20
C ASP A 124 -15.22 -7.80 -13.67
N SER A 125 -14.44 -6.84 -13.17
CA SER A 125 -14.25 -6.63 -11.72
C SER A 125 -15.53 -6.07 -11.08
N PRO A 126 -15.88 -6.48 -9.84
CA PRO A 126 -16.95 -5.83 -9.06
C PRO A 126 -16.71 -4.32 -8.90
N MET A 127 -15.46 -3.88 -8.84
CA MET A 127 -15.07 -2.47 -8.77
C MET A 127 -14.59 -1.92 -10.12
N ALA A 128 -15.07 -2.47 -11.24
CA ALA A 128 -14.69 -2.00 -12.57
C ALA A 128 -14.91 -0.49 -12.68
N GLY A 129 -13.86 0.21 -13.12
CA GLY A 129 -13.82 1.67 -13.23
C GLY A 129 -13.67 2.45 -11.93
N VAL A 130 -13.53 1.78 -10.77
CA VAL A 130 -13.25 2.42 -9.47
C VAL A 130 -11.86 1.99 -9.00
N ARG A 131 -10.96 2.96 -8.85
CA ARG A 131 -9.63 2.73 -8.28
C ARG A 131 -9.52 3.50 -6.97
N ASN A 132 -9.53 2.75 -5.87
CA ASN A 132 -9.42 3.28 -4.51
C ASN A 132 -8.05 2.93 -3.92
N GLU A 133 -7.20 3.95 -3.78
CA GLU A 133 -5.84 3.85 -3.24
C GLU A 133 -5.82 4.38 -1.80
N GLY A 134 -6.53 3.72 -0.90
CA GLY A 134 -6.48 4.00 0.55
C GLY A 134 -7.17 5.29 1.01
N LEU A 135 -7.89 6.00 0.14
CA LEU A 135 -8.65 7.19 0.53
C LEU A 135 -9.94 6.83 1.25
N LEU A 136 -10.63 5.79 0.80
CA LEU A 136 -11.88 5.29 1.39
C LEU A 136 -11.78 3.81 1.70
N SER A 137 -12.72 3.27 2.47
CA SER A 137 -12.92 1.84 2.58
C SER A 137 -13.68 1.35 1.34
N THR A 138 -13.20 0.27 0.71
CA THR A 138 -13.90 -0.34 -0.42
C THR A 138 -15.26 -0.90 0.00
N HIS A 139 -15.35 -1.38 1.24
CA HIS A 139 -16.60 -1.81 1.88
C HIS A 139 -17.63 -0.68 1.88
N GLU A 140 -17.25 0.48 2.43
CA GLU A 140 -18.14 1.62 2.56
C GLU A 140 -18.56 2.17 1.19
N ILE A 141 -17.70 2.14 0.17
CA ILE A 141 -18.10 2.51 -1.20
C ILE A 141 -19.23 1.61 -1.71
N GLY A 142 -19.14 0.30 -1.48
CA GLY A 142 -20.16 -0.66 -1.87
C GLY A 142 -21.49 -0.41 -1.13
N MET A 143 -21.41 -0.35 0.20
CA MET A 143 -22.58 -0.11 1.07
C MET A 143 -23.23 1.25 0.83
N TRP A 144 -22.47 2.27 0.44
CA TRP A 144 -22.98 3.64 0.26
C TRP A 144 -24.12 3.73 -0.75
N LEU A 145 -24.12 2.86 -1.76
CA LEU A 145 -25.15 2.83 -2.80
C LEU A 145 -26.40 2.05 -2.37
N GLU A 146 -26.33 1.28 -1.30
CA GLU A 146 -27.45 0.50 -0.78
C GLU A 146 -28.48 1.41 -0.09
N ASP A 147 -29.77 1.17 -0.36
CA ASP A 147 -30.91 1.77 0.34
C ASP A 147 -30.98 3.31 0.40
N ARG A 148 -30.38 4.01 -0.57
CA ARG A 148 -30.49 5.48 -0.69
C ARG A 148 -31.74 5.96 -1.40
N SER A 149 -32.59 6.69 -0.66
CA SER A 149 -33.82 7.31 -1.20
C SER A 149 -33.60 8.31 -2.34
N ASP A 150 -32.42 8.94 -2.43
CA ASP A 150 -32.06 9.92 -3.45
C ASP A 150 -31.35 9.33 -4.67
N ILE A 151 -31.06 8.02 -4.68
CA ILE A 151 -30.19 7.40 -5.69
C ILE A 151 -30.67 7.64 -7.12
N ALA A 152 -31.97 7.49 -7.40
CA ALA A 152 -32.51 7.68 -8.75
C ALA A 152 -32.24 9.09 -9.31
N LYS A 153 -32.36 10.12 -8.46
CA LYS A 153 -32.06 11.52 -8.84
C LYS A 153 -30.57 11.69 -9.10
N ILE A 154 -29.73 11.08 -8.28
CA ILE A 154 -28.27 11.18 -8.39
C ILE A 154 -27.76 10.40 -9.61
N THR A 155 -28.37 9.27 -9.94
CA THR A 155 -28.11 8.53 -11.17
C THR A 155 -28.35 9.40 -12.40
N THR A 156 -29.49 10.10 -12.49
CA THR A 156 -29.78 10.99 -13.63
C THR A 156 -28.70 12.08 -13.78
N LYS A 157 -28.36 12.76 -12.69
CA LYS A 157 -27.32 13.80 -12.71
C LYS A 157 -25.95 13.24 -13.13
N SER A 158 -25.59 12.06 -12.63
CA SER A 158 -24.33 11.41 -12.96
C SER A 158 -24.28 10.98 -14.43
N GLN A 159 -25.40 10.48 -14.99
CA GLN A 159 -25.50 10.13 -16.41
C GLN A 159 -25.35 11.34 -17.33
N GLU A 160 -25.81 12.53 -16.93
CA GLU A 160 -25.58 13.76 -17.70
C GLU A 160 -24.10 14.16 -17.72
N ALA A 161 -23.36 13.88 -16.64
CA ALA A 161 -21.95 14.21 -16.48
C ALA A 161 -20.98 13.16 -17.07
N ILE A 162 -21.35 11.87 -17.11
CA ILE A 162 -20.43 10.76 -17.42
C ILE A 162 -19.74 10.84 -18.79
N SER A 163 -20.38 11.50 -19.77
CA SER A 163 -19.84 11.70 -21.12
C SER A 163 -18.97 12.96 -21.26
N LYS A 164 -18.91 13.80 -20.23
CA LYS A 164 -18.14 15.05 -20.23
C LYS A 164 -16.68 14.79 -19.84
N ARG A 165 -15.79 15.69 -20.24
CA ARG A 165 -14.34 15.58 -20.02
C ARG A 165 -13.76 16.94 -19.59
N GLY A 166 -12.63 16.91 -18.89
CA GLY A 166 -11.90 18.13 -18.50
C GLY A 166 -12.76 19.12 -17.71
N GLN A 167 -12.64 20.40 -18.05
CA GLN A 167 -13.39 21.48 -17.41
C GLN A 167 -14.92 21.34 -17.56
N GLN A 168 -15.41 20.75 -18.65
CA GLN A 168 -16.85 20.53 -18.85
C GLN A 168 -17.42 19.53 -17.85
N LEU A 169 -16.65 18.49 -17.51
CA LEU A 169 -17.03 17.50 -16.51
C LEU A 169 -17.20 18.18 -15.15
N VAL A 170 -16.18 18.90 -14.71
CA VAL A 170 -16.20 19.58 -13.41
C VAL A 170 -17.30 20.65 -13.34
N THR A 171 -17.55 21.38 -14.43
CA THR A 171 -18.68 22.33 -14.48
C THR A 171 -20.03 21.61 -14.34
N SER A 172 -20.21 20.46 -15.00
CA SER A 172 -21.43 19.65 -14.88
C SER A 172 -21.65 19.06 -13.48
N LEU A 173 -20.57 18.92 -12.70
CA LEU A 173 -20.59 18.49 -11.30
C LEU A 173 -20.93 19.63 -10.31
N GLY A 174 -21.26 20.82 -10.82
CA GLY A 174 -21.76 21.94 -10.02
C GLY A 174 -20.70 22.93 -9.56
N PHE A 175 -19.50 22.91 -10.16
CA PHE A 175 -18.45 23.88 -9.86
C PHE A 175 -18.40 25.03 -10.86
N GLU A 176 -18.04 26.20 -10.35
CA GLU A 176 -17.44 27.29 -11.11
C GLU A 176 -15.91 27.15 -11.05
N THR A 177 -15.21 27.64 -12.06
CA THR A 177 -13.74 27.53 -12.15
C THR A 177 -13.10 28.91 -12.17
N SER A 178 -12.07 29.10 -11.36
CA SER A 178 -11.28 30.34 -11.28
C SER A 178 -9.82 30.01 -11.56
N ALA A 179 -9.28 30.47 -12.70
CA ALA A 179 -7.92 30.15 -13.12
C ALA A 179 -6.85 30.75 -12.19
N LEU A 180 -5.81 29.99 -11.89
CA LEU A 180 -4.59 30.45 -11.21
C LEU A 180 -3.47 30.73 -12.23
N PRO A 181 -2.40 31.44 -11.83
CA PRO A 181 -1.17 31.44 -12.62
C PRO A 181 -0.65 30.01 -12.80
N GLY A 182 -0.49 29.58 -14.06
CA GLY A 182 -0.08 28.22 -14.41
C GLY A 182 -1.25 27.30 -14.81
N PRO A 183 -1.04 25.97 -14.86
CA PRO A 183 -2.01 25.00 -15.38
C PRO A 183 -3.15 24.61 -14.39
N ALA A 184 -3.31 25.31 -13.27
CA ALA A 184 -4.28 24.99 -12.23
C ALA A 184 -5.46 25.97 -12.18
N SER A 185 -6.59 25.51 -11.67
CA SER A 185 -7.80 26.31 -11.41
C SER A 185 -8.36 26.00 -10.03
N ILE A 186 -8.96 26.97 -9.35
CA ILE A 186 -9.73 26.75 -8.13
C ILE A 186 -11.17 26.42 -8.50
N LEU A 187 -11.71 25.37 -7.88
CA LEU A 187 -13.10 24.99 -7.96
C LEU A 187 -13.90 25.69 -6.86
N VAL A 188 -14.91 26.44 -7.28
CA VAL A 188 -15.72 27.30 -6.43
C VAL A 188 -17.17 26.85 -6.51
N SER A 189 -17.87 26.84 -5.37
CA SER A 189 -19.33 26.69 -5.34
C SER A 189 -19.91 27.53 -4.22
N LYS A 190 -21.03 28.21 -4.46
CA LYS A 190 -21.69 29.10 -3.48
C LYS A 190 -20.71 30.09 -2.83
N SER A 191 -19.78 30.65 -3.63
CA SER A 191 -18.69 31.54 -3.19
C SER A 191 -17.64 30.93 -2.25
N LYS A 192 -17.64 29.61 -2.03
CA LYS A 192 -16.62 28.89 -1.27
C LYS A 192 -15.62 28.23 -2.22
N LYS A 193 -14.32 28.32 -1.94
CA LYS A 193 -13.30 27.50 -2.61
C LYS A 193 -13.33 26.10 -2.00
N LEU A 194 -13.52 25.07 -2.82
CA LEU A 194 -13.67 23.68 -2.35
C LEU A 194 -12.47 22.80 -2.68
N ALA A 195 -11.90 22.95 -3.87
CA ALA A 195 -10.79 22.13 -4.34
C ALA A 195 -9.94 22.89 -5.36
N LEU A 196 -8.71 22.41 -5.57
CA LEU A 196 -7.90 22.79 -6.73
C LEU A 196 -8.14 21.78 -7.85
N ALA A 197 -8.13 22.22 -9.11
CA ALA A 197 -8.27 21.37 -10.28
C ALA A 197 -7.12 21.53 -11.26
N VAL A 198 -6.74 20.39 -11.85
CA VAL A 198 -5.83 20.32 -12.99
C VAL A 198 -6.49 19.50 -14.10
N PHE A 199 -6.49 20.04 -15.32
CA PHE A 199 -7.08 19.40 -16.49
C PHE A 199 -5.97 18.91 -17.42
N LEU A 200 -5.74 17.59 -17.45
CA LEU A 200 -4.67 16.99 -18.25
C LEU A 200 -5.07 16.79 -19.71
N ASP A 201 -4.08 16.96 -20.57
CA ASP A 201 -4.13 16.59 -21.97
C ASP A 201 -3.97 15.07 -22.11
N ARG A 202 -4.47 14.50 -23.21
CA ARG A 202 -4.57 13.04 -23.42
C ARG A 202 -3.26 12.27 -23.31
N ASN A 203 -2.13 12.94 -23.55
CA ASN A 203 -0.79 12.34 -23.53
C ASN A 203 -0.04 12.57 -22.21
N GLU A 204 -0.64 13.27 -21.26
CA GLU A 204 -0.02 13.53 -19.97
C GLU A 204 -0.39 12.45 -18.96
N SER A 205 0.58 12.08 -18.10
CA SER A 205 0.33 11.24 -16.94
C SER A 205 0.14 12.13 -15.70
N PRO A 206 -0.82 11.82 -14.81
CA PRO A 206 -0.96 12.53 -13.53
C PRO A 206 0.26 12.36 -12.62
N ASP A 207 0.92 11.20 -12.71
CA ASP A 207 1.95 10.77 -11.76
C ASP A 207 3.38 10.97 -12.34
N GLY A 208 3.49 11.17 -13.66
CA GLY A 208 4.76 11.38 -14.36
C GLY A 208 5.22 12.84 -14.45
N THR A 209 6.54 13.05 -14.47
CA THR A 209 7.16 14.39 -14.62
C THR A 209 6.75 15.08 -15.91
N ASN A 210 6.45 16.38 -15.84
CA ASN A 210 5.95 17.13 -16.99
C ASN A 210 6.43 18.59 -16.99
N GLU A 211 6.97 19.06 -18.11
CA GLU A 211 7.46 20.43 -18.30
C GLU A 211 6.39 21.50 -18.03
N ARG A 212 5.12 21.23 -18.38
CA ARG A 212 3.99 22.14 -18.12
C ARG A 212 3.80 22.41 -16.62
N PHE A 213 4.29 21.49 -15.79
CA PHE A 213 4.20 21.51 -14.34
C PHE A 213 5.57 21.74 -13.68
N SER A 214 6.47 22.45 -14.37
CA SER A 214 7.83 22.76 -13.87
C SER A 214 8.65 21.51 -13.57
N ASN A 215 8.52 20.48 -14.42
CA ASN A 215 9.15 19.16 -14.29
C ASN A 215 8.72 18.34 -13.06
N LEU A 216 7.73 18.80 -12.29
CA LEU A 216 7.04 17.99 -11.30
C LEU A 216 5.98 17.12 -11.98
N SER A 217 5.47 16.12 -11.27
CA SER A 217 4.22 15.49 -11.67
C SER A 217 3.05 16.48 -11.51
N PRO A 218 2.00 16.39 -12.34
CA PRO A 218 0.80 17.19 -12.16
C PRO A 218 0.18 17.07 -10.76
N VAL A 219 0.23 15.88 -10.14
CA VAL A 219 -0.26 15.63 -8.78
C VAL A 219 0.55 16.40 -7.75
N THR A 220 1.87 16.28 -7.77
CA THR A 220 2.76 16.98 -6.84
C THR A 220 2.63 18.50 -6.98
N TYR A 221 2.55 19.00 -8.22
CA TYR A 221 2.30 20.42 -8.49
C TYR A 221 0.96 20.87 -7.89
N ALA A 222 -0.11 20.11 -8.14
CA ALA A 222 -1.45 20.44 -7.70
C ALA A 222 -1.59 20.46 -6.18
N LEU A 223 -1.03 19.47 -5.48
CA LEU A 223 -1.02 19.41 -4.01
C LEU A 223 -0.25 20.59 -3.40
N THR A 224 0.90 20.93 -3.97
CA THR A 224 1.70 22.09 -3.53
C THR A 224 0.93 23.39 -3.69
N LYS A 225 0.22 23.58 -4.82
CA LYS A 225 -0.62 24.76 -5.04
C LYS A 225 -1.86 24.77 -4.14
N ALA A 226 -2.43 23.61 -3.86
CA ALA A 226 -3.59 23.48 -2.98
C ALA A 226 -3.22 23.84 -1.53
N ASP A 227 -2.01 23.48 -1.07
CA ASP A 227 -1.47 23.91 0.23
C ASP A 227 -1.35 25.45 0.29
N GLN A 228 -0.79 26.08 -0.75
CA GLN A 228 -0.64 27.54 -0.83
C GLN A 228 -2.00 28.26 -0.77
N GLU A 229 -3.05 27.64 -1.30
CA GLU A 229 -4.42 28.17 -1.30
C GLU A 229 -5.27 27.71 -0.10
N ASN A 230 -4.71 26.89 0.81
CA ASN A 230 -5.42 26.27 1.94
C ASN A 230 -6.68 25.48 1.53
N LEU A 231 -6.58 24.71 0.44
CA LEU A 231 -7.66 23.87 -0.07
C LEU A 231 -7.54 22.46 0.50
N ARG A 232 -8.68 21.80 0.77
CA ARG A 232 -8.70 20.44 1.35
C ARG A 232 -8.52 19.33 0.31
N TYR A 233 -8.80 19.62 -0.95
CA TYR A 233 -8.82 18.63 -2.01
C TYR A 233 -8.17 19.11 -3.31
N VAL A 234 -7.65 18.16 -4.06
CA VAL A 234 -7.22 18.31 -5.45
C VAL A 234 -8.05 17.37 -6.32
N ILE A 235 -8.57 17.86 -7.44
CA ILE A 235 -9.22 17.07 -8.49
C ILE A 235 -8.38 17.12 -9.76
N ILE A 236 -8.04 15.96 -10.31
CA ILE A 236 -7.35 15.86 -11.59
C ILE A 236 -8.26 15.14 -12.57
N THR A 237 -8.43 15.69 -13.76
CA THR A 237 -9.11 14.99 -14.86
C THR A 237 -8.10 14.63 -15.92
N ASN A 238 -8.11 13.38 -16.38
CA ASN A 238 -7.30 12.93 -17.51
C ASN A 238 -8.15 12.10 -18.46
N GLY A 239 -8.58 12.72 -19.57
CA GLY A 239 -9.56 12.10 -20.46
C GLY A 239 -10.78 11.63 -19.65
N PRO A 240 -11.14 10.33 -19.67
CA PRO A 240 -12.29 9.81 -18.93
C PRO A 240 -12.03 9.47 -17.47
N ALA A 241 -10.81 9.69 -16.99
CA ALA A 241 -10.48 9.53 -15.58
C ALA A 241 -10.74 10.84 -14.82
N ILE A 242 -11.36 10.75 -13.65
CA ILE A 242 -11.41 11.82 -12.67
C ILE A 242 -10.89 11.27 -11.34
N ARG A 243 -9.94 11.98 -10.74
CA ARG A 243 -9.22 11.56 -9.54
C ARG A 243 -9.29 12.64 -8.48
N ILE A 244 -9.50 12.27 -7.22
CA ILE A 244 -9.54 13.17 -6.07
C ILE A 244 -8.48 12.76 -5.04
N TYR A 245 -7.78 13.77 -4.53
CA TYR A 245 -6.75 13.65 -3.50
C TYR A 245 -7.08 14.53 -2.30
N PRO A 246 -6.85 14.07 -1.06
CA PRO A 246 -6.81 14.95 0.09
C PRO A 246 -5.49 15.73 0.13
N THR A 247 -5.55 16.98 0.58
CA THR A 247 -4.33 17.74 0.89
C THR A 247 -3.84 17.46 2.30
N ASP A 248 -4.69 17.06 3.23
CA ASP A 248 -4.24 16.69 4.57
C ASP A 248 -3.70 15.23 4.55
N PRO A 249 -2.43 14.99 4.93
CA PRO A 249 -1.88 13.62 5.06
C PRO A 249 -2.63 12.77 6.11
N GLY A 250 -3.38 13.41 7.00
CA GLY A 250 -4.23 12.78 7.99
C GLY A 250 -5.56 12.23 7.46
N ILE A 251 -5.90 12.40 6.18
CA ILE A 251 -7.14 11.89 5.57
C ILE A 251 -6.87 10.62 4.78
N GLY A 252 -7.75 9.62 4.92
CA GLY A 252 -7.65 8.30 4.29
C GLY A 252 -7.50 7.18 5.31
N VAL A 253 -7.95 5.98 4.93
CA VAL A 253 -7.89 4.77 5.76
C VAL A 253 -6.56 4.04 5.64
N GLY A 254 -5.98 4.00 4.44
CA GLY A 254 -4.81 3.18 4.15
C GLY A 254 -3.46 3.91 4.13
N ARG A 255 -3.48 5.23 4.35
CA ARG A 255 -2.38 6.22 4.41
C ARG A 255 -0.99 5.69 4.03
N ARG A 256 -0.54 5.96 2.79
CA ARG A 256 0.86 5.76 2.36
C ARG A 256 1.55 7.12 2.28
N GLY A 257 1.24 7.89 1.24
CA GLY A 257 1.62 9.30 1.12
C GLY A 257 0.50 10.10 0.47
N ARG A 258 0.61 11.42 0.45
CA ARG A 258 -0.45 12.31 -0.09
C ARG A 258 -0.70 12.09 -1.58
N THR A 259 0.34 11.74 -2.34
CA THR A 259 0.24 11.46 -3.77
C THR A 259 -0.21 10.02 -4.08
N GLU A 260 -0.11 9.12 -3.11
CA GLU A 260 -0.59 7.74 -3.24
C GLU A 260 -1.98 7.53 -2.64
N THR A 261 -2.52 8.52 -1.91
CA THR A 261 -3.82 8.43 -1.24
C THR A 261 -4.90 9.09 -2.10
N PHE A 262 -5.57 8.32 -2.95
CA PHE A 262 -6.58 8.89 -3.86
C PHE A 262 -7.73 7.95 -4.17
N LEU A 263 -8.77 8.53 -4.76
CA LEU A 263 -9.84 7.79 -5.42
C LEU A 263 -9.95 8.27 -6.87
N GLU A 264 -10.02 7.32 -7.80
CA GLU A 264 -10.18 7.56 -9.23
C GLU A 264 -11.40 6.81 -9.77
N LEU A 265 -12.18 7.50 -10.62
CA LEU A 265 -13.21 6.89 -11.44
C LEU A 265 -12.81 6.96 -12.92
N HIS A 266 -12.75 5.81 -13.57
CA HIS A 266 -12.70 5.70 -15.02
C HIS A 266 -14.12 5.63 -15.56
N LEU A 267 -14.63 6.76 -16.03
CA LEU A 267 -16.04 6.93 -16.41
C LEU A 267 -16.48 6.01 -17.55
N ASP A 268 -15.54 5.56 -18.38
CA ASP A 268 -15.83 4.66 -19.50
C ASP A 268 -15.81 3.18 -19.13
N LEU A 269 -15.30 2.85 -17.94
CA LEU A 269 -15.23 1.49 -17.40
C LEU A 269 -16.12 1.28 -16.17
N ILE A 270 -16.65 2.37 -15.59
CA ILE A 270 -17.51 2.29 -14.41
C ILE A 270 -18.75 1.45 -14.70
N ARG A 271 -19.16 0.58 -13.77
CA ARG A 271 -20.41 -0.18 -13.85
C ARG A 271 -21.63 0.73 -13.76
N GLU A 272 -22.77 0.32 -14.31
CA GLU A 272 -24.00 1.11 -14.32
C GLU A 272 -24.57 1.37 -12.93
N ASP A 273 -24.53 0.37 -12.05
CA ASP A 273 -24.89 0.48 -10.63
C ASP A 273 -23.99 1.46 -9.86
N HIS A 274 -22.73 1.63 -10.29
CA HIS A 274 -21.75 2.53 -9.69
C HIS A 274 -21.73 3.96 -10.26
N ILE A 275 -22.46 4.24 -11.35
CA ILE A 275 -22.54 5.58 -11.94
C ILE A 275 -22.86 6.69 -10.90
N PRO A 276 -23.76 6.50 -9.91
CA PRO A 276 -24.04 7.52 -8.89
C PRO A 276 -22.83 7.99 -8.07
N LEU A 277 -21.78 7.16 -7.98
CA LEU A 277 -20.53 7.52 -7.29
C LEU A 277 -19.88 8.77 -7.88
N LEU A 278 -20.01 9.01 -9.18
CA LEU A 278 -19.49 10.23 -9.82
C LEU A 278 -20.00 11.49 -9.09
N TRP A 279 -21.30 11.56 -8.83
CA TRP A 279 -21.86 12.72 -8.15
C TRP A 279 -21.61 12.68 -6.64
N TYR A 280 -21.74 11.51 -5.99
CA TYR A 280 -21.54 11.39 -4.55
C TYR A 280 -20.10 11.67 -4.09
N LEU A 281 -19.12 11.53 -4.97
CA LEU A 281 -17.71 11.65 -4.64
C LEU A 281 -17.07 12.92 -5.21
N PHE A 282 -17.54 13.40 -6.37
CA PHE A 282 -16.88 14.51 -7.08
C PHE A 282 -17.75 15.76 -7.27
N SER A 283 -19.02 15.80 -6.85
CA SER A 283 -19.84 17.00 -7.02
C SER A 283 -19.50 18.12 -6.03
N ALA A 284 -19.84 19.36 -6.39
CA ALA A 284 -19.66 20.49 -5.47
C ALA A 284 -20.44 20.33 -4.16
N ASP A 285 -21.62 19.71 -4.19
CA ASP A 285 -22.38 19.39 -2.97
C ASP A 285 -21.75 18.23 -2.18
N ALA A 286 -21.03 17.32 -2.85
CA ALA A 286 -20.33 16.22 -2.18
C ALA A 286 -19.12 16.70 -1.38
N LEU A 287 -18.41 17.71 -1.90
CA LEU A 287 -17.20 18.30 -1.29
C LEU A 287 -17.50 19.48 -0.34
N ASP A 288 -18.76 19.93 -0.22
CA ASP A 288 -19.12 20.93 0.80
C ASP A 288 -19.09 20.27 2.20
N ALA A 289 -19.09 21.09 3.25
CA ALA A 289 -19.21 20.60 4.61
C ALA A 289 -20.46 19.73 4.77
N ASP A 290 -20.31 18.56 5.40
CA ASP A 290 -21.34 17.53 5.57
C ASP A 290 -21.84 16.88 4.25
N GLY A 291 -21.12 17.09 3.15
CA GLY A 291 -21.39 16.46 1.87
C GLY A 291 -21.30 14.94 1.90
N SER A 292 -21.72 14.29 0.82
CA SER A 292 -21.66 12.83 0.71
C SER A 292 -20.23 12.28 0.80
N PHE A 293 -19.25 13.02 0.26
CA PHE A 293 -17.86 12.58 0.27
C PHE A 293 -17.25 12.64 1.68
N GLU A 294 -17.49 13.74 2.43
CA GLU A 294 -17.03 13.88 3.81
C GLU A 294 -17.59 12.78 4.72
N ARG A 295 -18.90 12.50 4.60
CA ARG A 295 -19.53 11.43 5.38
C ARG A 295 -18.95 10.06 5.06
N LEU A 296 -18.68 9.79 3.78
CA LEU A 296 -18.07 8.53 3.37
C LEU A 296 -16.62 8.39 3.87
N ILE A 297 -15.87 9.48 3.97
CA ILE A 297 -14.56 9.49 4.64
C ILE A 297 -14.72 9.11 6.11
N ASP A 298 -15.67 9.73 6.82
CA ASP A 298 -15.92 9.45 8.24
C ASP A 298 -16.36 8.00 8.49
N ASP A 299 -17.26 7.47 7.66
CA ASP A 299 -17.69 6.07 7.69
C ASP A 299 -16.50 5.14 7.43
N SER A 300 -15.68 5.45 6.42
CA SER A 300 -14.48 4.68 6.08
C SER A 300 -13.48 4.63 7.25
N ILE A 301 -13.26 5.75 7.95
CA ILE A 301 -12.37 5.81 9.12
C ILE A 301 -12.92 4.94 10.27
N ARG A 302 -14.23 4.99 10.52
CA ARG A 302 -14.88 4.14 11.53
C ARG A 302 -14.73 2.66 11.18
N TYR A 303 -14.99 2.30 9.93
CA TYR A 303 -14.82 0.94 9.43
C TYR A 303 -13.39 0.44 9.63
N ALA A 304 -12.39 1.22 9.18
CA ALA A 304 -10.98 0.86 9.32
C ALA A 304 -10.56 0.68 10.79
N THR A 305 -11.04 1.57 11.68
CA THR A 305 -10.79 1.47 13.13
C THR A 305 -11.37 0.16 13.68
N SER A 306 -12.63 -0.15 13.34
CA SER A 306 -13.31 -1.36 13.80
C SER A 306 -12.66 -2.63 13.23
N LEU A 307 -12.28 -2.64 11.95
CA LEU A 307 -11.55 -3.73 11.31
C LEU A 307 -10.22 -3.98 12.03
N GLY A 308 -9.48 -2.91 12.34
CA GLY A 308 -8.25 -2.98 13.11
C GLY A 308 -8.47 -3.58 14.51
N GLU A 309 -9.51 -3.14 15.23
CA GLU A 309 -9.88 -3.68 16.55
C GLU A 309 -10.25 -5.16 16.52
N ARG A 310 -11.02 -5.60 15.52
CA ARG A 310 -11.39 -7.03 15.38
C ARG A 310 -10.18 -7.89 15.00
N LEU A 311 -9.35 -7.44 14.05
CA LEU A 311 -8.11 -8.13 13.69
C LEU A 311 -7.18 -8.25 14.90
N ARG A 312 -7.03 -7.14 15.64
CA ARG A 312 -6.30 -7.10 16.92
C ARG A 312 -6.79 -8.22 17.83
N GLU A 313 -8.07 -8.24 18.17
CA GLU A 313 -8.64 -9.23 19.09
C GLU A 313 -8.40 -10.68 18.66
N ARG A 314 -8.65 -11.02 17.39
CA ARG A 314 -8.35 -12.36 16.84
C ARG A 314 -6.87 -12.71 16.92
N VAL A 315 -5.98 -11.76 16.64
CA VAL A 315 -4.53 -11.98 16.73
C VAL A 315 -4.11 -12.28 18.17
N TYR A 316 -4.65 -11.55 19.15
CA TYR A 316 -4.33 -11.74 20.57
C TYR A 316 -4.91 -13.01 21.16
N GLN A 317 -6.19 -13.26 20.92
CA GLN A 317 -6.94 -14.30 21.61
C GLN A 317 -6.73 -15.65 20.96
N ASP A 318 -6.53 -15.69 19.64
CA ASP A 318 -6.50 -16.93 18.88
C ASP A 318 -5.15 -17.16 18.19
N ALA A 319 -4.71 -16.23 17.32
CA ALA A 319 -3.61 -16.50 16.41
C ALA A 319 -2.26 -16.70 17.14
N ILE A 320 -1.88 -15.75 18.00
CA ILE A 320 -0.59 -15.79 18.70
C ILE A 320 -0.53 -16.92 19.74
N PRO A 321 -1.54 -17.17 20.58
CA PRO A 321 -1.54 -18.30 21.51
C PRO A 321 -1.41 -19.64 20.80
N GLN A 322 -2.19 -19.85 19.73
CA GLN A 322 -2.13 -21.09 18.94
C GLN A 322 -0.76 -21.23 18.25
N LEU A 323 -0.22 -20.14 17.70
CA LEU A 323 1.09 -20.15 17.05
C LEU A 323 2.22 -20.42 18.03
N ALA A 324 2.20 -19.83 19.22
CA ALA A 324 3.17 -20.09 20.27
C ALA A 324 3.16 -21.56 20.69
N LYS A 325 1.96 -22.13 20.95
CA LYS A 325 1.80 -23.55 21.29
C LYS A 325 2.34 -24.45 20.17
N ALA A 326 2.01 -24.12 18.92
CA ALA A 326 2.48 -24.84 17.74
C ALA A 326 4.01 -24.82 17.61
N LEU A 327 4.65 -23.68 17.87
CA LEU A 327 6.10 -23.52 17.79
C LEU A 327 6.82 -24.22 18.93
N VAL A 328 6.27 -24.25 20.16
CA VAL A 328 6.84 -25.05 21.26
C VAL A 328 6.83 -26.53 20.90
N GLN A 329 5.72 -27.02 20.32
CA GLN A 329 5.61 -28.41 19.85
C GLN A 329 6.55 -28.72 18.69
N ALA A 330 6.65 -27.82 17.70
CA ALA A 330 7.53 -27.99 16.54
C ALA A 330 9.02 -28.00 16.91
N GLN A 331 9.40 -27.31 17.99
CA GLN A 331 10.75 -27.33 18.55
C GLN A 331 11.02 -28.55 19.46
N ASP A 332 10.04 -29.44 19.70
CA ASP A 332 10.12 -30.59 20.64
C ASP A 332 10.57 -30.19 22.05
N LEU A 333 10.12 -29.03 22.54
CA LEU A 333 10.47 -28.52 23.88
C LEU A 333 9.60 -29.21 24.95
N LYS A 334 10.22 -30.03 25.79
CA LYS A 334 9.52 -30.81 26.85
C LYS A 334 9.33 -30.07 28.17
N SER A 335 10.23 -29.15 28.50
CA SER A 335 10.20 -28.34 29.71
C SER A 335 10.89 -27.00 29.43
N PRO A 336 10.26 -26.14 28.61
CA PRO A 336 10.91 -24.92 28.15
C PRO A 336 11.21 -23.98 29.34
N THR A 337 12.41 -23.42 29.32
CA THR A 337 12.81 -22.35 30.24
C THR A 337 12.13 -21.03 29.84
N GLN A 338 12.18 -20.01 30.71
CA GLN A 338 11.68 -18.69 30.33
C GLN A 338 12.37 -18.13 29.09
N GLN A 339 13.67 -18.39 28.92
CA GLN A 339 14.42 -17.97 27.73
C GLN A 339 13.92 -18.68 26.47
N ASP A 340 13.56 -19.97 26.55
CA ASP A 340 13.00 -20.72 25.42
C ASP A 340 11.60 -20.18 25.06
N LEU A 341 10.79 -19.83 26.06
CA LEU A 341 9.47 -19.22 25.88
C LEU A 341 9.57 -17.83 25.26
N ASP A 342 10.49 -16.98 25.74
CA ASP A 342 10.74 -15.65 25.19
C ASP A 342 11.18 -15.75 23.72
N SER A 343 12.12 -16.66 23.41
CA SER A 343 12.55 -16.95 22.04
C SER A 343 11.38 -17.44 21.17
N THR A 344 10.55 -18.35 21.69
CA THR A 344 9.39 -18.86 20.97
C THR A 344 8.34 -17.78 20.71
N TYR A 345 8.16 -16.87 21.66
CA TYR A 345 7.28 -15.72 21.49
C TYR A 345 7.79 -14.80 20.38
N HIS A 346 9.09 -14.50 20.37
CA HIS A 346 9.72 -13.72 19.30
C HIS A 346 9.58 -14.40 17.92
N MET A 347 9.63 -15.73 17.86
CA MET A 347 9.37 -16.49 16.63
C MET A 347 7.93 -16.35 16.16
N ALA A 348 6.95 -16.44 17.08
CA ALA A 348 5.53 -16.24 16.77
C ALA A 348 5.27 -14.83 16.20
N LEU A 349 5.85 -13.80 16.83
CA LEU A 349 5.76 -12.42 16.37
C LEU A 349 6.42 -12.22 15.00
N THR A 350 7.60 -12.79 14.79
CA THR A 350 8.30 -12.71 13.50
C THR A 350 7.46 -13.32 12.38
N LEU A 351 6.83 -14.48 12.61
CA LEU A 351 5.91 -15.08 11.63
C LEU A 351 4.68 -14.21 11.38
N LEU A 352 4.06 -13.67 12.43
CA LEU A 352 2.94 -12.74 12.30
C LEU A 352 3.34 -11.55 11.42
N PHE A 353 4.49 -10.92 11.68
CA PHE A 353 4.94 -9.75 10.93
C PHE A 353 5.24 -10.08 9.47
N ARG A 354 5.84 -11.24 9.18
CA ARG A 354 6.05 -11.70 7.81
C ARG A 354 4.74 -11.88 7.06
N ILE A 355 3.72 -12.46 7.71
CA ILE A 355 2.39 -12.65 7.11
C ILE A 355 1.72 -11.30 6.85
N LEU A 356 1.66 -10.43 7.87
CA LEU A 356 1.03 -9.11 7.75
C LEU A 356 1.72 -8.22 6.71
N PHE A 357 3.06 -8.23 6.66
CA PHE A 357 3.83 -7.47 5.69
C PHE A 357 3.52 -7.88 4.25
N ILE A 358 3.48 -9.20 3.99
CA ILE A 358 3.16 -9.71 2.64
C ILE A 358 1.70 -9.47 2.30
N ALA A 359 0.76 -9.74 3.22
CA ALA A 359 -0.66 -9.51 2.99
C ALA A 359 -0.96 -8.02 2.71
N TYR A 360 -0.32 -7.11 3.44
CA TYR A 360 -0.35 -5.68 3.17
C TYR A 360 0.25 -5.35 1.79
N GLY A 361 1.42 -5.91 1.47
CA GLY A 361 2.07 -5.71 0.17
C GLY A 361 1.23 -6.20 -1.01
N GLU A 362 0.51 -7.31 -0.85
CA GLU A 362 -0.44 -7.83 -1.83
C GLU A 362 -1.63 -6.90 -2.03
N ASP A 363 -2.24 -6.41 -0.95
CA ASP A 363 -3.41 -5.53 -1.01
C ASP A 363 -3.08 -4.10 -1.47
N LYS A 364 -1.83 -3.66 -1.33
CA LYS A 364 -1.33 -2.38 -1.84
C LYS A 364 -0.69 -2.47 -3.23
N ASP A 365 -0.78 -3.62 -3.90
CA ASP A 365 -0.21 -3.85 -5.23
C ASP A 365 1.32 -3.62 -5.29
N LEU A 366 2.00 -3.83 -4.16
CA LEU A 366 3.45 -3.74 -3.99
C LEU A 366 4.17 -5.04 -4.31
N LEU A 367 3.40 -6.13 -4.30
CA LEU A 367 3.79 -7.46 -4.73
C LEU A 367 2.95 -7.84 -5.96
N PRO A 368 3.44 -8.76 -6.81
CA PRO A 368 2.89 -9.01 -8.15
C PRO A 368 1.58 -9.83 -8.15
N TYR A 369 0.64 -9.48 -7.26
CA TYR A 369 -0.68 -10.12 -7.15
C TYR A 369 -1.51 -9.97 -8.43
N ARG A 370 -1.55 -8.77 -9.03
CA ARG A 370 -2.33 -8.50 -10.24
C ARG A 370 -1.64 -8.98 -11.51
N THR A 371 -0.32 -8.93 -11.54
CA THR A 371 0.48 -9.08 -12.77
C THR A 371 1.06 -10.48 -12.96
N ASN A 372 1.15 -11.30 -11.90
CA ASN A 372 1.70 -12.65 -11.97
C ASN A 372 0.73 -13.71 -11.44
N ASP A 373 0.22 -14.56 -12.33
CA ASP A 373 -0.73 -15.63 -12.01
C ASP A 373 -0.15 -16.69 -11.05
N LEU A 374 1.15 -17.00 -11.17
CA LEU A 374 1.81 -18.00 -10.33
C LEU A 374 1.96 -17.51 -8.89
N TYR A 375 2.23 -16.22 -8.72
CA TYR A 375 2.22 -15.55 -7.44
C TYR A 375 0.79 -15.47 -6.87
N ARG A 376 -0.16 -14.96 -7.67
CA ARG A 376 -1.56 -14.83 -7.25
C ARG A 376 -2.14 -16.14 -6.71
N ALA A 377 -1.89 -17.26 -7.39
CA ALA A 377 -2.38 -18.58 -6.99
C ALA A 377 -1.92 -19.05 -5.60
N ARG A 378 -0.86 -18.45 -5.03
CA ARG A 378 -0.30 -18.83 -3.72
C ARG A 378 -0.27 -17.68 -2.70
N SER A 379 -0.71 -16.49 -3.13
CA SER A 379 -0.80 -15.28 -2.31
C SER A 379 -1.61 -15.49 -1.03
N PHE A 380 -1.34 -14.69 0.00
CA PHE A 380 -2.16 -14.70 1.22
C PHE A 380 -3.61 -14.28 0.94
N LYS A 381 -3.83 -13.39 -0.04
CA LYS A 381 -5.17 -13.04 -0.52
C LYS A 381 -5.93 -14.23 -1.13
N GLN A 382 -5.27 -15.04 -1.94
CA GLN A 382 -5.87 -16.28 -2.45
C GLN A 382 -6.09 -17.30 -1.31
N LYS A 383 -5.15 -17.40 -0.37
CA LYS A 383 -5.30 -18.26 0.80
C LYS A 383 -6.50 -17.87 1.65
N ALA A 384 -6.76 -16.59 1.89
CA ALA A 384 -7.95 -16.13 2.60
C ALA A 384 -9.24 -16.67 1.94
N THR A 385 -9.29 -16.61 0.60
CA THR A 385 -10.40 -17.16 -0.19
C THR A 385 -10.53 -18.69 -0.04
N ASP A 386 -9.42 -19.40 -0.05
CA ASP A 386 -9.41 -20.86 0.10
C ASP A 386 -9.83 -21.28 1.52
N LEU A 387 -9.40 -20.53 2.54
CA LEU A 387 -9.78 -20.75 3.95
C LEU A 387 -11.28 -20.52 4.17
N LEU A 388 -11.87 -19.50 3.53
CA LEU A 388 -13.31 -19.28 3.53
C LEU A 388 -14.07 -20.47 2.96
N LYS A 389 -13.62 -21.01 1.82
CA LYS A 389 -14.24 -22.21 1.22
C LYS A 389 -14.13 -23.44 2.13
N ILE A 390 -12.98 -23.66 2.77
CA ILE A 390 -12.80 -24.75 3.73
C ILE A 390 -13.81 -24.65 4.87
N ARG A 391 -14.06 -23.42 5.35
CA ARG A 391 -15.06 -23.12 6.37
C ARG A 391 -16.49 -23.36 5.87
N GLU A 392 -16.85 -22.82 4.72
CA GLU A 392 -18.18 -22.94 4.10
C GLU A 392 -18.55 -24.40 3.82
N ASP A 393 -17.62 -25.18 3.25
CA ASP A 393 -17.81 -26.59 2.92
C ASP A 393 -17.66 -27.51 4.14
N ALA A 394 -17.25 -26.98 5.30
CA ALA A 394 -16.96 -27.72 6.52
C ALA A 394 -16.00 -28.91 6.32
N THR A 395 -15.03 -28.76 5.41
CA THR A 395 -14.09 -29.84 5.04
C THR A 395 -12.99 -30.06 6.08
N GLY A 396 -12.68 -29.02 6.88
CA GLY A 396 -11.63 -29.06 7.89
C GLY A 396 -10.21 -29.05 7.31
N PHE A 397 -9.21 -29.13 8.19
CA PHE A 397 -7.80 -29.10 7.81
C PHE A 397 -7.14 -30.47 7.92
N ASP A 398 -6.41 -30.88 6.88
CA ASP A 398 -5.65 -32.13 6.87
C ASP A 398 -4.38 -32.02 7.75
N ALA A 399 -4.37 -32.68 8.89
CA ALA A 399 -3.25 -32.68 9.83
C ALA A 399 -1.95 -33.31 9.30
N HIS A 400 -1.99 -34.04 8.17
CA HIS A 400 -0.82 -34.66 7.54
C HIS A 400 -0.26 -33.83 6.37
N SER A 401 -0.99 -32.82 5.91
CA SER A 401 -0.53 -31.89 4.88
C SER A 401 0.15 -30.67 5.51
N TYR A 402 1.01 -30.01 4.74
CA TYR A 402 1.77 -28.83 5.13
C TYR A 402 1.70 -27.72 4.08
N SER A 403 0.81 -27.85 3.10
CA SER A 403 0.74 -26.95 1.94
C SER A 403 0.56 -25.47 2.32
N HIS A 404 -0.17 -25.18 3.40
CA HIS A 404 -0.34 -23.80 3.86
C HIS A 404 0.98 -23.19 4.33
N TRP A 405 1.79 -23.95 5.06
CA TRP A 405 3.12 -23.52 5.50
C TRP A 405 4.08 -23.40 4.32
N ASP A 406 4.10 -24.39 3.43
CA ASP A 406 5.04 -24.41 2.30
C ASP A 406 4.86 -23.21 1.36
N ASP A 407 3.61 -22.86 1.06
CA ASP A 407 3.33 -21.67 0.26
C ASP A 407 3.72 -20.38 1.00
N ALA A 408 3.46 -20.27 2.30
CA ALA A 408 3.86 -19.12 3.10
C ALA A 408 5.38 -18.97 3.15
N ALA A 409 6.10 -20.07 3.38
CA ALA A 409 7.56 -20.12 3.34
C ALA A 409 8.11 -19.73 1.95
N ARG A 410 7.45 -20.16 0.87
CA ARG A 410 7.83 -19.75 -0.49
C ARG A 410 7.65 -18.25 -0.72
N LEU A 411 6.59 -17.64 -0.18
CA LEU A 411 6.40 -16.19 -0.21
C LEU A 411 7.48 -15.47 0.61
N PHE A 412 7.80 -15.96 1.81
CA PHE A 412 8.87 -15.42 2.65
C PHE A 412 10.23 -15.47 1.93
N GLU A 413 10.54 -16.60 1.29
CA GLU A 413 11.77 -16.76 0.52
C GLU A 413 11.80 -15.84 -0.71
N ALA A 414 10.68 -15.70 -1.42
CA ALA A 414 10.59 -14.80 -2.57
C ALA A 414 10.87 -13.34 -2.18
N VAL A 415 10.36 -12.87 -1.04
CA VAL A 415 10.66 -11.51 -0.54
C VAL A 415 12.10 -11.41 -0.02
N ASN A 416 12.63 -12.47 0.59
CA ASN A 416 13.99 -12.49 1.14
C ASN A 416 15.08 -12.50 0.05
N LYS A 417 14.94 -13.35 -0.97
CA LYS A 417 15.97 -13.68 -1.96
C LYS A 417 15.62 -13.22 -3.39
N GLY A 418 14.40 -12.72 -3.60
CA GLY A 418 13.84 -12.49 -4.93
C GLY A 418 13.38 -13.79 -5.60
N SER A 419 12.50 -13.67 -6.60
CA SER A 419 12.03 -14.78 -7.42
C SER A 419 11.63 -14.30 -8.80
N GLN A 420 12.39 -14.68 -9.83
CA GLN A 420 12.04 -14.38 -11.22
C GLN A 420 10.73 -15.07 -11.64
N GLU A 421 10.50 -16.30 -11.20
CA GLU A 421 9.28 -17.07 -11.51
C GLU A 421 8.03 -16.37 -10.97
N LEU A 422 8.11 -15.86 -9.74
CA LEU A 422 7.00 -15.17 -9.09
C LEU A 422 6.97 -13.67 -9.40
N GLY A 423 7.97 -13.12 -10.11
CA GLY A 423 8.06 -11.70 -10.39
C GLY A 423 8.35 -10.84 -9.16
N VAL A 424 8.98 -11.40 -8.12
CA VAL A 424 9.26 -10.70 -6.87
C VAL A 424 10.73 -10.22 -6.88
N PRO A 425 10.99 -8.90 -6.82
CA PRO A 425 12.35 -8.38 -6.64
C PRO A 425 12.98 -8.84 -5.32
N LEU A 426 14.30 -8.73 -5.23
CA LEU A 426 15.03 -8.94 -3.99
C LEU A 426 14.75 -7.76 -3.05
N TYR A 427 13.88 -7.96 -2.06
CA TYR A 427 13.60 -6.92 -1.07
C TYR A 427 14.58 -6.99 0.09
N ASN A 428 14.69 -8.13 0.78
CA ASN A 428 15.47 -8.30 2.02
C ASN A 428 15.20 -7.17 3.05
N GLY A 429 15.88 -7.11 4.20
CA GLY A 429 15.64 -6.12 5.26
C GLY A 429 15.80 -6.67 6.68
N GLY A 430 16.28 -7.91 6.85
CA GLY A 430 16.44 -8.52 8.17
C GLY A 430 15.22 -9.29 8.66
N LEU A 431 14.00 -8.76 8.49
CA LEU A 431 12.75 -9.44 8.89
C LEU A 431 12.60 -10.84 8.28
N PHE A 432 12.91 -10.97 6.99
CA PHE A 432 12.83 -12.23 6.25
C PHE A 432 14.16 -13.00 6.22
N SER A 433 15.19 -12.49 6.90
CA SER A 433 16.51 -13.10 6.88
C SER A 433 16.50 -14.47 7.58
N GLU A 434 17.31 -15.37 7.05
CA GLU A 434 17.64 -16.67 7.64
C GLU A 434 19.11 -16.70 8.09
N ASN A 435 19.85 -15.60 7.86
CA ASN A 435 21.23 -15.48 8.31
C ASN A 435 21.24 -15.26 9.84
N PRO A 436 21.88 -16.14 10.63
CA PRO A 436 21.91 -16.03 12.09
C PRO A 436 22.58 -14.75 12.60
N GLU A 437 23.48 -14.13 11.84
CA GLU A 437 24.13 -12.86 12.21
C GLU A 437 23.17 -11.67 12.05
N VAL A 438 22.18 -11.78 11.16
CA VAL A 438 21.18 -10.74 10.88
C VAL A 438 19.91 -10.98 11.69
N SER A 439 19.43 -12.23 11.74
CA SER A 439 18.24 -12.64 12.47
C SER A 439 18.41 -14.04 13.05
N PRO A 440 18.84 -14.17 14.32
CA PRO A 440 18.88 -15.45 15.02
C PRO A 440 17.51 -16.15 15.04
N THR A 441 16.44 -15.38 15.27
CA THR A 441 15.06 -15.86 15.26
C THR A 441 14.66 -16.40 13.89
N GLY A 442 15.01 -15.71 12.81
CA GLY A 442 14.74 -16.15 11.44
C GLY A 442 15.46 -17.46 11.08
N ALA A 443 16.71 -17.61 11.52
CA ALA A 443 17.49 -18.84 11.33
C ALA A 443 16.89 -20.05 12.08
N THR A 444 16.34 -19.84 13.28
CA THR A 444 15.63 -20.92 13.99
C THR A 444 14.33 -21.27 13.28
N LEU A 445 13.55 -20.27 12.86
CA LEU A 445 12.28 -20.44 12.15
C LEU A 445 12.42 -21.22 10.84
N SER A 446 13.51 -21.03 10.09
CA SER A 446 13.71 -21.71 8.79
C SER A 446 13.83 -23.23 8.90
N ASN A 447 14.08 -23.75 10.11
CA ASN A 447 14.17 -25.19 10.38
C ASN A 447 12.84 -25.81 10.83
N LEU A 448 11.80 -25.01 11.00
CA LEU A 448 10.49 -25.47 11.48
C LEU A 448 9.48 -25.61 10.35
N ARG A 449 8.45 -26.43 10.59
CA ARG A 449 7.32 -26.62 9.68
C ARG A 449 6.05 -26.95 10.48
N LEU A 450 4.93 -26.32 10.14
CA LEU A 450 3.64 -26.55 10.79
C LEU A 450 2.66 -27.23 9.82
N SER A 451 1.91 -28.23 10.29
CA SER A 451 0.89 -28.89 9.47
C SER A 451 -0.33 -28.00 9.25
N ASN A 452 -1.14 -28.30 8.24
CA ASN A 452 -2.36 -27.55 7.95
C ASN A 452 -3.36 -27.62 9.12
N GLY A 453 -3.38 -28.74 9.86
CA GLY A 453 -4.20 -28.90 11.06
C GLY A 453 -3.90 -27.88 12.17
N THR A 454 -2.70 -27.29 12.17
CA THR A 454 -2.29 -26.27 13.13
C THR A 454 -2.20 -24.89 12.50
N PHE A 455 -1.56 -24.78 11.33
CA PHE A 455 -1.30 -23.50 10.68
C PHE A 455 -2.52 -22.94 9.93
N GLY A 456 -3.41 -23.81 9.43
CA GLY A 456 -4.64 -23.40 8.76
C GLY A 456 -5.54 -22.53 9.64
N PRO A 457 -5.91 -22.98 10.86
CA PRO A 457 -6.66 -22.16 11.82
C PRO A 457 -5.97 -20.83 12.13
N ILE A 458 -4.66 -20.84 12.38
CA ILE A 458 -3.88 -19.62 12.66
C ILE A 458 -3.98 -18.63 11.50
N LEU A 459 -3.81 -19.10 10.26
CA LEU A 459 -3.98 -18.25 9.07
C LEU A 459 -5.40 -17.70 8.94
N THR A 460 -6.43 -18.48 9.28
CA THR A 460 -7.82 -18.01 9.28
C THR A 460 -7.98 -16.82 10.23
N HIS A 461 -7.46 -16.89 11.45
CA HIS A 461 -7.56 -15.78 12.42
C HIS A 461 -6.87 -14.49 11.95
N ILE A 462 -5.81 -14.62 11.12
CA ILE A 462 -5.04 -13.47 10.61
C ILE A 462 -5.65 -12.92 9.31
N LEU A 463 -6.09 -13.78 8.39
CA LEU A 463 -6.43 -13.40 7.01
C LEU A 463 -7.93 -13.29 6.74
N VAL A 464 -8.77 -13.80 7.64
CA VAL A 464 -10.23 -13.77 7.49
C VAL A 464 -10.83 -12.87 8.59
N ASP A 465 -11.62 -11.89 8.17
CA ASP A 465 -12.43 -11.05 9.04
C ASP A 465 -13.77 -11.70 9.33
N GLU A 466 -14.22 -11.53 10.56
CA GLU A 466 -15.54 -11.90 11.06
C GLU A 466 -16.21 -10.62 11.53
N SER A 467 -17.27 -10.22 10.82
CA SER A 467 -18.07 -9.03 11.11
C SER A 467 -19.55 -9.39 11.26
N GLU A 468 -20.38 -8.44 11.67
CA GLU A 468 -21.84 -8.65 11.74
C GLU A 468 -22.47 -9.03 10.40
N GLU A 469 -21.81 -8.65 9.29
CA GLU A 469 -22.26 -8.91 7.92
C GLU A 469 -21.78 -10.28 7.40
N GLY A 470 -20.87 -10.95 8.12
CA GLY A 470 -20.38 -12.28 7.80
C GLY A 470 -18.87 -12.39 7.74
N PHE A 471 -18.40 -13.40 7.00
CA PHE A 471 -16.99 -13.74 6.85
C PHE A 471 -16.47 -13.24 5.51
N GLY A 472 -15.28 -12.64 5.52
CA GLY A 472 -14.61 -12.18 4.31
C GLY A 472 -13.10 -12.08 4.50
N PRO A 473 -12.30 -11.93 3.44
CA PRO A 473 -10.88 -11.62 3.59
C PRO A 473 -10.68 -10.31 4.33
N VAL A 474 -9.64 -10.21 5.16
CA VAL A 474 -9.24 -8.93 5.76
C VAL A 474 -8.79 -7.98 4.65
N ASP A 475 -9.34 -6.76 4.62
CA ASP A 475 -8.89 -5.69 3.73
C ASP A 475 -7.70 -4.93 4.33
N PHE A 476 -6.48 -5.41 4.09
CA PHE A 476 -5.27 -4.79 4.62
C PHE A 476 -5.00 -3.42 3.97
N ARG A 477 -5.63 -3.10 2.84
CA ARG A 477 -5.54 -1.76 2.23
C ARG A 477 -6.20 -0.69 3.10
N SER A 478 -7.24 -1.07 3.84
CA SER A 478 -7.96 -0.19 4.77
C SER A 478 -7.26 -0.04 6.12
N LEU A 479 -6.19 -0.79 6.38
CA LEU A 479 -5.39 -0.67 7.60
C LEU A 479 -4.16 0.20 7.33
N GLY A 480 -4.02 1.29 8.08
CA GLY A 480 -2.83 2.12 8.10
C GLY A 480 -1.80 1.62 9.11
N VAL A 481 -0.61 2.25 9.09
CA VAL A 481 0.45 1.99 10.08
C VAL A 481 -0.04 2.20 11.51
N ARG A 482 -1.02 3.10 11.69
CA ARG A 482 -1.64 3.38 12.99
C ARG A 482 -2.38 2.17 13.54
N GLU A 483 -3.22 1.54 12.73
CA GLU A 483 -3.99 0.35 13.08
C GLU A 483 -3.07 -0.85 13.33
N PHE A 484 -2.02 -1.01 12.52
CA PHE A 484 -0.98 -2.01 12.77
C PHE A 484 -0.30 -1.81 14.13
N GLY A 485 0.06 -0.57 14.46
CA GLY A 485 0.72 -0.27 15.72
C GLY A 485 -0.11 -0.62 16.95
N THR A 486 -1.45 -0.49 16.92
CA THR A 486 -2.28 -0.95 18.05
C THR A 486 -2.33 -2.48 18.17
N ILE A 487 -2.25 -3.20 17.05
CA ILE A 487 -2.09 -4.66 17.03
C ILE A 487 -0.76 -5.08 17.65
N TYR A 488 0.28 -4.28 17.47
CA TYR A 488 1.61 -4.62 17.94
C TYR A 488 1.85 -4.26 19.40
N GLU A 489 1.30 -3.15 19.87
CA GLU A 489 1.53 -2.65 21.23
C GLU A 489 1.06 -3.59 22.33
N GLY A 490 -0.15 -4.12 22.26
CA GLY A 490 -0.59 -5.08 23.28
C GLY A 490 0.24 -6.38 23.27
N LEU A 491 0.91 -6.73 22.17
CA LEU A 491 1.75 -7.93 22.06
C LEU A 491 3.05 -7.68 22.84
N LEU A 492 3.54 -6.44 22.84
CA LEU A 492 4.66 -6.03 23.70
C LEU A 492 4.36 -6.16 25.20
N GLU A 493 3.07 -6.13 25.60
CA GLU A 493 2.65 -6.27 27.01
C GLU A 493 2.52 -7.73 27.47
N SER A 494 2.68 -8.67 26.55
CA SER A 494 2.42 -10.10 26.76
C SER A 494 3.70 -10.90 26.99
N GLU A 495 3.58 -12.00 27.74
CA GLU A 495 4.62 -13.00 27.89
C GLU A 495 4.05 -14.42 27.79
N LEU A 496 4.90 -15.37 27.38
CA LEU A 496 4.57 -16.79 27.40
C LEU A 496 4.99 -17.42 28.72
N SER A 497 4.09 -18.22 29.29
CA SER A 497 4.30 -19.00 30.51
C SER A 497 3.73 -20.41 30.38
N ILE A 498 4.16 -21.30 31.26
CA ILE A 498 3.58 -22.64 31.41
C ILE A 498 2.59 -22.62 32.56
N ALA A 499 1.39 -23.15 32.35
CA ALA A 499 0.37 -23.27 33.38
C ALA A 499 0.80 -24.28 34.46
N GLY A 500 0.99 -23.84 35.70
CA GLY A 500 1.34 -24.73 36.82
C GLY A 500 0.16 -25.53 37.37
N THR A 501 -1.06 -25.10 37.06
CA THR A 501 -2.34 -25.76 37.38
C THR A 501 -3.29 -25.51 36.22
N ASP A 502 -4.45 -26.17 36.22
CA ASP A 502 -5.53 -25.81 35.30
C ASP A 502 -5.96 -24.35 35.53
N LEU A 503 -6.10 -23.57 34.47
CA LEU A 503 -6.45 -22.15 34.48
C LEU A 503 -7.74 -21.89 33.71
N THR A 504 -8.45 -20.85 34.13
CA THR A 504 -9.62 -20.27 33.46
C THR A 504 -9.49 -18.75 33.50
N VAL A 505 -10.28 -18.02 32.73
CA VAL A 505 -10.17 -16.56 32.62
C VAL A 505 -11.28 -15.88 33.43
N ASP A 506 -10.94 -14.78 34.12
CA ASP A 506 -11.93 -13.96 34.82
C ASP A 506 -12.68 -13.00 33.86
N SER A 507 -13.66 -12.26 34.37
CA SER A 507 -14.44 -11.30 33.56
C SER A 507 -13.63 -10.13 33.00
N LYS A 508 -12.35 -10.00 33.37
CA LYS A 508 -11.40 -8.99 32.91
C LYS A 508 -10.31 -9.57 32.00
N GLY A 509 -10.38 -10.85 31.64
CA GLY A 509 -9.39 -11.47 30.76
C GLY A 509 -8.14 -11.98 31.49
N ALA A 510 -8.13 -12.04 32.83
CA ALA A 510 -6.96 -12.51 33.59
C ALA A 510 -7.06 -13.99 33.97
N TYR A 511 -5.97 -14.74 33.78
CA TYR A 511 -5.90 -16.15 34.16
C TYR A 511 -5.92 -16.33 35.68
N LYS A 512 -6.77 -17.24 36.16
CA LYS A 512 -6.90 -17.68 37.55
C LYS A 512 -6.96 -19.22 37.60
N PRO A 513 -6.58 -19.87 38.73
CA PRO A 513 -6.75 -21.31 38.88
C PRO A 513 -8.21 -21.75 38.69
N ALA A 514 -8.43 -22.75 37.84
CA ALA A 514 -9.73 -23.37 37.65
C ALA A 514 -10.11 -24.15 38.91
N SER A 515 -11.32 -23.92 39.43
CA SER A 515 -11.80 -24.59 40.65
C SER A 515 -13.04 -25.46 40.43
N LYS A 516 -13.94 -25.06 39.52
CA LYS A 516 -15.14 -25.82 39.10
C LYS A 516 -15.60 -25.54 37.66
N GLU A 517 -14.87 -24.69 36.94
CA GLU A 517 -15.15 -24.27 35.56
C GLU A 517 -14.34 -25.17 34.61
N ASP A 518 -14.81 -25.40 33.38
CA ASP A 518 -14.00 -26.08 32.37
C ASP A 518 -12.74 -25.24 32.12
N PRO A 519 -11.54 -25.81 32.29
CA PRO A 519 -10.32 -25.04 32.17
C PRO A 519 -10.06 -24.64 30.71
N GLU A 520 -9.68 -23.38 30.51
CA GLU A 520 -9.29 -22.85 29.20
C GLU A 520 -7.84 -23.20 28.86
N VAL A 521 -7.00 -23.38 29.88
CA VAL A 521 -5.61 -23.81 29.74
C VAL A 521 -5.35 -24.92 30.74
N LEU A 522 -4.92 -26.08 30.27
CA LEU A 522 -4.62 -27.21 31.14
C LEU A 522 -3.24 -27.05 31.79
N SER A 523 -3.07 -27.65 32.97
CA SER A 523 -1.77 -27.74 33.62
C SER A 523 -0.72 -28.33 32.67
N GLY A 524 0.41 -27.64 32.53
CA GLY A 524 1.51 -27.99 31.62
C GLY A 524 1.41 -27.39 30.22
N GLU A 525 0.30 -26.73 29.88
CA GLU A 525 0.18 -26.03 28.60
C GLU A 525 0.82 -24.65 28.63
N VAL A 526 1.30 -24.25 27.46
CA VAL A 526 1.80 -22.89 27.22
C VAL A 526 0.62 -21.97 27.00
N TYR A 527 0.64 -20.81 27.66
CA TYR A 527 -0.36 -19.78 27.49
C TYR A 527 0.31 -18.41 27.45
N ILE A 528 -0.38 -17.47 26.81
CA ILE A 528 0.01 -16.06 26.83
C ILE A 528 -0.68 -15.40 28.00
N HIS A 529 0.00 -14.49 28.69
CA HIS A 529 -0.69 -13.59 29.60
C HIS A 529 -0.05 -12.23 29.60
N ASN A 530 -0.85 -11.22 29.95
CA ASN A 530 -0.30 -9.91 30.24
C ASN A 530 0.46 -9.98 31.55
N LYS A 531 1.62 -9.35 31.62
CA LYS A 531 2.30 -9.10 32.89
C LYS A 531 1.36 -8.25 33.76
N SER A 532 0.74 -8.85 34.78
CA SER A 532 -0.14 -8.11 35.69
C SER A 532 0.65 -7.00 36.39
N GLY A 533 0.35 -5.74 36.06
CA GLY A 533 1.08 -4.56 36.53
C GLY A 533 2.15 -4.01 35.59
N ALA A 534 2.45 -4.65 34.45
CA ALA A 534 3.45 -4.14 33.49
C ALA A 534 3.08 -2.79 32.89
N ARG A 535 1.81 -2.48 32.60
CA ARG A 535 1.41 -1.15 32.10
C ARG A 535 1.95 0.01 32.94
N LYS A 536 1.99 -0.14 34.27
CA LYS A 536 2.55 0.89 35.17
C LYS A 536 4.07 0.83 35.29
N ALA A 537 4.69 -0.32 34.99
CA ALA A 537 6.13 -0.56 35.17
C ALA A 537 6.95 -0.35 33.88
N THR A 538 6.40 -0.68 32.71
CA THR A 538 7.03 -0.52 31.38
C THR A 538 6.65 0.79 30.70
N GLY A 539 5.57 1.46 31.14
CA GLY A 539 5.14 2.74 30.57
C GLY A 539 4.62 2.66 29.13
N SER A 540 4.33 1.46 28.62
CA SER A 540 3.85 1.21 27.25
C SER A 540 2.41 1.72 27.10
N TYR A 541 2.25 3.01 26.79
CA TYR A 541 0.95 3.65 26.57
C TYR A 541 0.84 4.18 25.15
N PHE A 542 -0.27 3.85 24.50
CA PHE A 542 -0.62 4.42 23.20
C PHE A 542 -0.74 5.94 23.29
N THR A 543 0.05 6.64 22.49
CA THR A 543 -0.11 8.08 22.33
C THR A 543 -1.23 8.33 21.32
N LYS A 544 -2.35 8.87 21.81
CA LYS A 544 -3.48 9.25 20.95
C LYS A 544 -3.01 10.22 19.86
N ALA A 545 -3.55 10.07 18.65
CA ALA A 545 -3.09 10.85 17.50
C ALA A 545 -3.10 12.36 17.72
N PHE A 546 -4.13 12.91 18.37
CA PHE A 546 -4.16 14.34 18.68
C PHE A 546 -2.95 14.81 19.50
N ALA A 547 -2.38 13.93 20.35
CA ALA A 547 -1.21 14.24 21.16
C ALA A 547 0.08 14.11 20.33
N VAL A 548 0.16 13.13 19.44
CA VAL A 548 1.25 13.02 18.45
C VAL A 548 1.29 14.27 17.59
N ASP A 549 0.17 14.63 16.96
CA ASP A 549 0.04 15.81 16.11
C ASP A 549 0.39 17.08 16.88
N HIS A 550 -0.14 17.25 18.08
CA HIS A 550 0.14 18.42 18.91
C HIS A 550 1.64 18.58 19.22
N ILE A 551 2.34 17.49 19.52
CA ILE A 551 3.79 17.52 19.77
C ILE A 551 4.52 17.92 18.48
N LEU A 552 4.23 17.26 17.36
CA LEU A 552 4.89 17.54 16.08
C LEU A 552 4.65 18.97 15.60
N ASP A 553 3.45 19.50 15.80
CA ASP A 553 3.10 20.89 15.46
C ASP A 553 3.95 21.92 16.21
N HIS A 554 4.33 21.63 17.45
CA HIS A 554 5.04 22.58 18.32
C HIS A 554 6.54 22.31 18.42
N SER A 555 7.04 21.14 18.01
CA SER A 555 8.46 20.79 18.07
C SER A 555 9.07 20.60 16.68
N LEU A 556 8.48 19.74 15.85
CA LEU A 556 9.02 19.35 14.55
C LEU A 556 8.82 20.45 13.49
N GLU A 557 7.62 21.01 13.40
CA GLU A 557 7.30 22.04 12.39
C GLU A 557 8.18 23.30 12.51
N PRO A 558 8.45 23.85 13.72
CA PRO A 558 9.40 24.94 13.89
C PRO A 558 10.84 24.57 13.48
N ALA A 559 11.33 23.40 13.90
CA ALA A 559 12.68 22.95 13.55
C ALA A 559 12.85 22.76 12.03
N LEU A 560 11.80 22.26 11.35
CA LEU A 560 11.77 22.16 9.90
C LEU A 560 11.79 23.53 9.20
N ASN A 561 11.12 24.55 9.76
CA ASN A 561 11.21 25.91 9.24
C ASN A 561 12.63 26.46 9.35
N GLU A 562 13.31 26.24 10.49
CA GLU A 562 14.70 26.65 10.68
C GLU A 562 15.64 25.94 9.72
N HIS A 563 15.46 24.62 9.50
CA HIS A 563 16.23 23.84 8.54
C HIS A 563 16.09 24.39 7.12
N VAL A 564 14.87 24.62 6.66
CA VAL A 564 14.61 25.19 5.33
C VAL A 564 15.20 26.60 5.18
N ALA A 565 15.07 27.44 6.21
CA ALA A 565 15.68 28.77 6.22
C ALA A 565 17.22 28.70 6.11
N ARG A 566 17.85 27.72 6.77
CA ARG A 566 19.29 27.46 6.62
C ARG A 566 19.63 27.05 5.19
N LEU A 567 18.88 26.13 4.58
CA LEU A 567 19.12 25.71 3.20
C LEU A 567 19.02 26.89 2.21
N HIS A 568 18.08 27.82 2.43
CA HIS A 568 17.96 29.03 1.63
C HIS A 568 19.20 29.95 1.68
N ALA A 569 19.93 29.95 2.80
CA ALA A 569 21.15 30.74 2.97
C ALA A 569 22.38 30.10 2.30
N LEU A 570 22.30 28.82 1.93
CA LEU A 570 23.38 28.08 1.27
C LEU A 570 23.30 28.24 -0.26
N ASP A 571 24.44 28.09 -0.93
CA ASP A 571 24.45 27.90 -2.38
C ASP A 571 23.78 26.58 -2.77
N GLU A 572 23.52 26.39 -4.07
CA GLU A 572 22.77 25.23 -4.56
C GLU A 572 23.45 23.89 -4.25
N VAL A 573 24.78 23.82 -4.34
CA VAL A 573 25.53 22.57 -4.14
C VAL A 573 25.56 22.20 -2.67
N GLU A 574 25.84 23.16 -1.79
CA GLU A 574 25.86 22.93 -0.35
C GLU A 574 24.44 22.71 0.21
N ALA A 575 23.41 23.37 -0.36
CA ALA A 575 22.02 23.08 -0.04
C ALA A 575 21.64 21.65 -0.43
N GLY A 576 22.09 21.16 -1.59
CA GLY A 576 21.92 19.76 -2.02
C GLY A 576 22.49 18.75 -1.03
N LYS A 577 23.76 18.94 -0.63
CA LYS A 577 24.41 18.07 0.36
C LYS A 577 23.76 18.13 1.74
N SER A 578 23.29 19.31 2.15
CA SER A 578 22.68 19.54 3.46
C SER A 578 21.19 19.23 3.49
N PHE A 579 20.58 18.83 2.37
CA PHE A 579 19.13 18.69 2.26
C PHE A 579 18.55 17.70 3.27
N PHE A 580 19.21 16.54 3.42
CA PHE A 580 18.89 15.51 4.41
C PHE A 580 19.66 15.66 5.74
N ASP A 581 20.34 16.79 5.96
CA ASP A 581 21.01 17.10 7.22
C ASP A 581 20.01 17.61 8.27
N PHE A 582 19.05 16.75 8.61
CA PHE A 582 18.03 16.98 9.61
C PHE A 582 17.88 15.68 10.43
N ARG A 583 17.70 15.77 11.75
CA ARG A 583 17.71 14.61 12.64
C ARG A 583 16.53 14.66 13.61
N VAL A 584 15.73 13.60 13.61
CA VAL A 584 14.63 13.37 14.55
C VAL A 584 14.93 12.07 15.28
N ALA A 585 14.90 12.12 16.61
CA ALA A 585 15.12 10.95 17.44
C ALA A 585 13.94 10.75 18.40
N ASP A 586 13.36 9.55 18.41
CA ASP A 586 12.44 9.11 19.46
C ASP A 586 13.13 8.11 20.38
N ILE A 587 13.45 8.55 21.59
CA ILE A 587 14.28 7.81 22.56
C ILE A 587 13.48 6.80 23.40
N SER A 588 12.19 6.63 23.09
CA SER A 588 11.30 5.61 23.65
C SER A 588 10.23 5.27 22.62
N MET A 589 10.67 4.87 21.43
CA MET A 589 9.85 4.92 20.22
C MET A 589 8.69 3.94 20.18
N GLY A 590 8.69 2.89 21.01
CA GLY A 590 7.71 1.83 20.95
C GLY A 590 7.62 1.25 19.53
N SER A 591 6.39 1.18 19.01
CA SER A 591 6.03 0.71 17.67
C SER A 591 6.34 1.70 16.53
N GLY A 592 6.90 2.89 16.84
CA GLY A 592 7.36 3.86 15.86
C GLY A 592 6.30 4.86 15.35
N HIS A 593 5.14 5.01 16.00
CA HIS A 593 4.08 5.93 15.53
C HIS A 593 4.54 7.38 15.37
N PHE A 594 5.31 7.91 16.33
CA PHE A 594 5.86 9.27 16.23
C PHE A 594 6.80 9.40 15.04
N LEU A 595 7.63 8.38 14.80
CA LEU A 595 8.59 8.37 13.70
C LEU A 595 7.90 8.37 12.35
N VAL A 596 6.86 7.55 12.18
CA VAL A 596 6.05 7.51 10.94
C VAL A 596 5.38 8.85 10.69
N ALA A 597 4.74 9.44 11.70
CA ALA A 597 4.12 10.76 11.58
C ALA A 597 5.16 11.87 11.29
N ALA A 598 6.35 11.79 11.88
CA ALA A 598 7.44 12.71 11.59
C ALA A 598 7.90 12.64 10.14
N VAL A 599 8.01 11.43 9.55
CA VAL A 599 8.36 11.23 8.13
C VAL A 599 7.41 11.99 7.23
N ASP A 600 6.11 11.92 7.48
CA ASP A 600 5.10 12.62 6.66
C ASP A 600 5.23 14.15 6.74
N ARG A 601 5.49 14.69 7.93
CA ARG A 601 5.70 16.14 8.09
C ARG A 601 6.99 16.61 7.42
N ILE A 602 8.07 15.83 7.53
CA ILE A 602 9.36 16.13 6.90
C ILE A 602 9.21 16.05 5.37
N GLU A 603 8.61 14.99 4.83
CA GLU A 603 8.41 14.84 3.38
C GLU A 603 7.63 16.01 2.81
N ARG A 604 6.49 16.34 3.42
CA ARG A 604 5.65 17.46 2.99
C ARG A 604 6.46 18.76 2.90
N ARG A 605 7.25 19.09 3.93
CA ARG A 605 8.04 20.31 3.95
C ARG A 605 9.18 20.28 2.93
N LEU A 606 9.90 19.17 2.84
CA LEU A 606 11.04 19.03 1.93
C LEU A 606 10.59 19.00 0.46
N GLN A 607 9.44 18.41 0.17
CA GLN A 607 8.83 18.42 -1.16
C GLN A 607 8.39 19.83 -1.57
N GLN A 608 7.76 20.58 -0.66
CA GLN A 608 7.43 21.99 -0.89
C GLN A 608 8.68 22.80 -1.21
N TYR A 609 9.76 22.60 -0.44
CA TYR A 609 11.04 23.27 -0.69
C TYR A 609 11.64 22.90 -2.06
N LEU A 610 11.68 21.62 -2.45
CA LEU A 610 12.19 21.21 -3.77
C LEU A 610 11.34 21.77 -4.92
N SER A 611 10.04 21.96 -4.69
CA SER A 611 9.13 22.55 -5.68
C SER A 611 9.41 24.05 -5.88
N ASP A 612 9.74 24.77 -4.82
CA ASP A 612 10.08 26.19 -4.86
C ASP A 612 11.53 26.45 -5.31
N ARG A 613 12.46 25.57 -4.91
CA ARG A 613 13.88 25.63 -5.25
C ARG A 613 14.39 24.23 -5.64
N PRO A 614 14.35 23.88 -6.94
CA PRO A 614 14.91 22.62 -7.42
C PRO A 614 16.40 22.51 -7.07
N LEU A 615 16.79 21.36 -6.51
CA LEU A 615 18.19 21.04 -6.20
C LEU A 615 18.64 19.87 -7.09
N PRO A 616 19.49 20.10 -8.11
CA PRO A 616 19.89 19.07 -9.07
C PRO A 616 20.45 17.80 -8.41
N GLY A 617 21.33 17.95 -7.41
CA GLY A 617 21.92 16.78 -6.73
C GLY A 617 20.90 15.87 -6.04
N VAL A 618 19.82 16.44 -5.49
CA VAL A 618 18.74 15.65 -4.87
C VAL A 618 17.87 15.01 -5.95
N ILE A 619 17.52 15.76 -7.00
CA ILE A 619 16.71 15.27 -8.12
C ILE A 619 17.41 14.11 -8.84
N ASP A 620 18.72 14.21 -9.06
CA ASP A 620 19.53 13.17 -9.68
C ASP A 620 19.60 11.91 -8.81
N GLU A 621 19.67 12.06 -7.48
CA GLU A 621 19.62 10.93 -6.54
C GLU A 621 18.27 10.20 -6.59
N LEU A 622 17.15 10.94 -6.58
CA LEU A 622 15.81 10.36 -6.71
C LEU A 622 15.62 9.68 -8.08
N ALA A 623 16.11 10.30 -9.16
CA ALA A 623 16.08 9.72 -10.50
C ALA A 623 16.86 8.40 -10.57
N ARG A 624 18.05 8.33 -9.95
CA ARG A 624 18.84 7.09 -9.87
C ARG A 624 18.07 5.98 -9.18
N LEU A 625 17.45 6.26 -8.03
CA LEU A 625 16.64 5.28 -7.31
C LEU A 625 15.47 4.78 -8.15
N ARG A 626 14.78 5.68 -8.85
CA ARG A 626 13.69 5.31 -9.76
C ARG A 626 14.17 4.36 -10.86
N THR A 627 15.33 4.66 -11.46
CA THR A 627 15.95 3.81 -12.49
C THR A 627 16.27 2.43 -11.92
N SER A 628 16.95 2.34 -10.77
CA SER A 628 17.26 1.06 -10.13
C SER A 628 16.00 0.24 -9.83
N ALA A 629 14.95 0.88 -9.33
CA ALA A 629 13.67 0.24 -9.04
C ALA A 629 13.01 -0.33 -10.31
N THR A 630 12.99 0.46 -11.38
CA THR A 630 12.42 0.09 -12.68
C THR A 630 13.20 -1.06 -13.31
N GLU A 631 14.52 -1.02 -13.26
CA GLU A 631 15.39 -2.08 -13.75
C GLU A 631 15.18 -3.40 -12.99
N ALA A 632 15.04 -3.34 -11.66
CA ALA A 632 14.77 -4.50 -10.81
C ALA A 632 13.39 -5.13 -11.06
N LEU A 633 12.37 -4.31 -11.37
CA LEU A 633 11.03 -4.78 -11.74
C LEU A 633 10.97 -5.38 -13.15
N GLY A 634 11.85 -4.92 -14.06
CA GLY A 634 11.87 -5.39 -15.44
C GLY A 634 10.53 -5.18 -16.14
N PRO A 635 9.94 -6.20 -16.81
CA PRO A 635 8.63 -6.08 -17.46
C PRO A 635 7.49 -5.67 -16.51
N LEU A 636 7.63 -5.90 -15.21
CA LEU A 636 6.62 -5.54 -14.21
C LEU A 636 6.58 -4.04 -13.91
N ALA A 637 7.59 -3.28 -14.34
CA ALA A 637 7.58 -1.83 -14.21
C ALA A 637 6.49 -1.19 -15.09
N GLU A 638 6.01 -1.89 -16.14
CA GLU A 638 4.89 -1.41 -16.95
C GLU A 638 3.62 -1.33 -16.10
N GLY A 639 3.23 -0.11 -15.72
CA GLY A 639 2.05 0.17 -14.91
C GLY A 639 2.32 0.46 -13.42
N ILE A 640 3.59 0.48 -13.00
CA ILE A 640 3.99 0.94 -11.66
C ILE A 640 4.63 2.32 -11.79
N ASP A 641 3.91 3.35 -11.33
CA ASP A 641 4.46 4.71 -11.27
C ASP A 641 5.19 4.90 -9.93
N ILE A 642 6.51 5.17 -10.01
CA ILE A 642 7.36 5.42 -8.85
C ILE A 642 7.61 6.92 -8.72
N GLU A 643 6.88 7.53 -7.79
CA GLU A 643 6.93 8.97 -7.55
C GLU A 643 8.13 9.41 -6.70
N ASP A 644 8.55 10.65 -6.91
CA ASP A 644 9.63 11.28 -6.13
C ASP A 644 9.28 11.38 -4.64
N THR A 645 8.01 11.58 -4.29
CA THR A 645 7.57 11.67 -2.89
C THR A 645 7.79 10.36 -2.13
N THR A 646 7.54 9.21 -2.75
CA THR A 646 7.78 7.89 -2.15
C THR A 646 9.27 7.62 -1.99
N LEU A 647 10.07 7.98 -2.99
CA LEU A 647 11.53 7.90 -2.91
C LEU A 647 12.08 8.86 -1.83
N LEU A 648 11.52 10.06 -1.72
CA LEU A 648 11.88 11.06 -0.72
C LEU A 648 11.59 10.57 0.71
N ARG A 649 10.41 9.98 0.97
CA ARG A 649 10.10 9.36 2.28
C ARG A 649 11.10 8.28 2.64
N ARG A 650 11.46 7.42 1.69
CA ARG A 650 12.49 6.40 1.88
C ARG A 650 13.85 7.03 2.27
N GLN A 651 14.26 8.10 1.59
CA GLN A 651 15.50 8.81 1.93
C GLN A 651 15.43 9.47 3.32
N ILE A 652 14.28 10.04 3.68
CA ILE A 652 14.04 10.64 5.00
C ILE A 652 14.17 9.58 6.10
N VAL A 653 13.55 8.42 5.95
CA VAL A 653 13.66 7.35 6.95
C VAL A 653 15.11 6.90 7.14
N ARG A 654 15.88 6.77 6.05
CA ARG A 654 17.27 6.31 6.12
C ARG A 654 18.26 7.36 6.62
N ARG A 655 17.94 8.67 6.58
CA ARG A 655 18.94 9.72 6.88
C ARG A 655 18.53 10.64 8.02
N CYS A 656 17.24 10.73 8.32
CA CYS A 656 16.70 11.70 9.26
C CYS A 656 16.05 11.07 10.49
N ILE A 657 15.67 9.79 10.45
CA ILE A 657 14.83 9.16 11.48
C ILE A 657 15.66 8.22 12.34
N TYR A 658 15.65 8.47 13.65
CA TYR A 658 16.38 7.69 14.65
C TYR A 658 15.44 7.29 15.78
N GLY A 659 15.72 6.17 16.42
CA GLY A 659 14.92 5.70 17.53
C GLY A 659 15.66 4.73 18.44
N VAL A 660 15.31 4.78 19.72
CA VAL A 660 15.82 3.87 20.75
C VAL A 660 14.63 3.30 21.50
N ASP A 661 14.65 2.00 21.75
CA ASP A 661 13.72 1.36 22.68
C ASP A 661 14.43 0.28 23.50
N LEU A 662 14.00 0.11 24.76
CA LEU A 662 14.56 -0.91 25.64
C LEU A 662 14.12 -2.32 25.20
N ASN A 663 12.91 -2.44 24.62
CA ASN A 663 12.35 -3.70 24.18
C ASN A 663 12.78 -4.02 22.74
N PRO A 664 13.56 -5.09 22.48
CA PRO A 664 13.98 -5.46 21.14
C PRO A 664 12.82 -5.70 20.18
N VAL A 665 11.68 -6.20 20.68
CA VAL A 665 10.49 -6.42 19.85
C VAL A 665 9.89 -5.09 19.40
N ALA A 666 9.91 -4.06 20.24
CA ALA A 666 9.45 -2.71 19.86
C ALA A 666 10.30 -2.14 18.72
N VAL A 667 11.61 -2.39 18.75
CA VAL A 667 12.52 -1.99 17.67
C VAL A 667 12.15 -2.66 16.35
N GLU A 668 11.92 -3.98 16.34
CA GLU A 668 11.49 -4.68 15.13
C GLU A 668 10.14 -4.15 14.62
N LEU A 669 9.22 -3.83 15.52
CA LEU A 669 7.93 -3.24 15.18
C LEU A 669 8.06 -1.87 14.54
N ALA A 670 8.89 -0.99 15.09
CA ALA A 670 9.18 0.32 14.52
C ALA A 670 9.76 0.19 13.11
N ARG A 671 10.65 -0.79 12.87
CA ARG A 671 11.18 -1.08 11.52
C ARG A 671 10.09 -1.54 10.56
N VAL A 672 9.23 -2.47 10.97
CA VAL A 672 8.11 -2.94 10.15
C VAL A 672 7.16 -1.80 9.80
N SER A 673 6.77 -0.98 10.77
CA SER A 673 5.94 0.21 10.58
C SER A 673 6.52 1.16 9.54
N LEU A 674 7.82 1.45 9.63
CA LEU A 674 8.50 2.32 8.68
C LEU A 674 8.65 1.69 7.30
N TRP A 675 8.97 0.40 7.19
CA TRP A 675 9.06 -0.29 5.91
C TRP A 675 7.71 -0.37 5.18
N ILE A 676 6.62 -0.65 5.91
CA ILE A 676 5.25 -0.61 5.36
C ILE A 676 4.96 0.79 4.80
N HIS A 677 5.36 1.82 5.54
CA HIS A 677 5.15 3.22 5.15
C HIS A 677 5.97 3.65 3.92
N THR A 678 7.23 3.21 3.83
CA THR A 678 8.20 3.67 2.81
C THR A 678 8.54 2.63 1.75
N PHE A 679 7.70 1.61 1.57
CA PHE A 679 7.93 0.56 0.59
C PHE A 679 7.89 1.11 -0.83
N VAL A 680 8.96 0.85 -1.60
CA VAL A 680 9.06 1.17 -3.03
C VAL A 680 9.24 -0.13 -3.81
N PRO A 681 8.31 -0.51 -4.70
CA PRO A 681 8.48 -1.68 -5.55
C PRO A 681 9.80 -1.64 -6.33
N GLY A 682 10.54 -2.75 -6.33
CA GLY A 682 11.83 -2.85 -7.01
C GLY A 682 13.05 -2.40 -6.20
N LEU A 683 12.89 -1.61 -5.14
CA LEU A 683 14.00 -1.27 -4.23
C LEU A 683 14.01 -2.18 -3.01
N PRO A 684 15.19 -2.57 -2.50
CA PRO A 684 15.27 -3.39 -1.31
C PRO A 684 14.75 -2.66 -0.06
N LEU A 685 14.41 -3.34 1.05
CA LEU A 685 14.03 -2.61 2.27
C LEU A 685 15.23 -1.87 2.84
N SER A 686 15.00 -0.63 3.28
CA SER A 686 16.06 0.26 3.78
C SER A 686 16.73 -0.33 5.02
N MET A 687 18.05 -0.14 5.14
CA MET A 687 18.82 -0.60 6.29
C MET A 687 18.61 0.31 7.51
N LEU A 688 17.78 -0.13 8.45
CA LEU A 688 17.42 0.65 9.66
C LEU A 688 18.18 0.23 10.93
N ASP A 689 19.10 -0.73 10.84
CA ASP A 689 19.74 -1.39 12.00
C ASP A 689 20.53 -0.45 12.91
N HIS A 690 21.08 0.64 12.37
CA HIS A 690 21.83 1.65 13.13
C HIS A 690 21.01 2.92 13.42
N HIS A 691 19.83 3.05 12.81
CA HIS A 691 18.89 4.14 13.06
C HIS A 691 17.96 3.81 14.21
N LEU A 692 17.46 2.58 14.24
CA LEU A 692 16.56 2.06 15.26
C LEU A 692 17.27 0.98 16.08
N VAL A 693 17.59 1.29 17.33
CA VAL A 693 18.45 0.44 18.17
C VAL A 693 17.75 -0.01 19.44
N ALA A 694 18.01 -1.26 19.83
CA ALA A 694 17.63 -1.77 21.15
C ALA A 694 18.64 -1.26 22.17
N GLY A 695 18.19 -0.47 23.14
CA GLY A 695 19.08 0.16 24.11
C GLY A 695 18.33 0.90 25.22
N ASN A 696 19.05 1.25 26.27
CA ASN A 696 18.52 2.07 27.34
C ASN A 696 18.92 3.53 27.10
N SER A 697 17.96 4.37 26.71
CA SER A 697 18.19 5.78 26.37
C SER A 697 18.61 6.67 27.54
N LEU A 698 18.54 6.18 28.78
CA LEU A 698 18.96 6.91 29.98
C LEU A 698 20.43 6.69 30.34
N VAL A 699 21.11 5.75 29.70
CA VAL A 699 22.51 5.42 29.97
C VAL A 699 23.30 5.41 28.67
N GLY A 700 24.53 5.93 28.72
CA GLY A 700 25.40 5.99 27.55
C GLY A 700 26.20 7.28 27.51
N ILE A 701 26.77 7.54 26.34
CA ILE A 701 27.55 8.74 26.04
C ILE A 701 26.69 9.64 25.16
N GLY A 702 26.36 10.83 25.64
CA GLY A 702 25.50 11.78 24.93
C GLY A 702 26.25 12.64 23.90
N THR A 703 27.56 12.81 24.07
CA THR A 703 28.39 13.60 23.15
C THR A 703 29.75 12.96 22.88
N LEU A 704 30.34 13.26 21.72
CA LEU A 704 31.72 12.84 21.43
C LEU A 704 32.72 13.42 22.43
N ASP A 705 32.42 14.56 23.04
CA ASP A 705 33.27 15.17 24.07
C ASP A 705 33.23 14.38 25.38
N GLU A 706 32.06 13.89 25.79
CA GLU A 706 31.94 12.96 26.92
C GLU A 706 32.72 11.66 26.68
N ALA A 707 32.66 11.11 25.46
CA ALA A 707 33.49 9.95 25.09
C ALA A 707 34.99 10.28 25.23
N ARG A 708 35.41 11.46 24.73
CA ARG A 708 36.80 11.91 24.81
C ARG A 708 37.26 12.06 26.25
N GLU A 709 36.46 12.67 27.12
CA GLU A 709 36.78 12.87 28.53
C GLU A 709 36.93 11.52 29.26
N LEU A 710 35.95 10.62 29.11
CA LEU A 710 35.98 9.29 29.74
C LEU A 710 37.23 8.50 29.35
N VAL A 711 37.60 8.52 28.08
CA VAL A 711 38.79 7.78 27.62
C VAL A 711 40.08 8.49 28.02
N SER A 712 40.11 9.83 28.01
CA SER A 712 41.26 10.61 28.47
C SER A 712 41.55 10.40 29.96
N GLU A 713 40.51 10.29 30.79
CA GLU A 713 40.63 9.98 32.21
C GLU A 713 41.12 8.54 32.45
N ALA A 714 40.63 7.57 31.66
CA ALA A 714 41.00 6.17 31.78
C ALA A 714 42.43 5.87 31.29
N ALA A 715 42.92 6.58 30.26
CA ALA A 715 44.13 6.22 29.53
C ALA A 715 45.41 6.96 29.98
N GLY A 716 45.30 7.95 30.88
CA GLY A 716 46.42 8.48 31.65
C GLY A 716 47.54 9.21 30.87
N GLY A 717 47.32 9.61 29.61
CA GLY A 717 48.32 10.43 28.89
C GLY A 717 47.99 10.83 27.44
N PRO A 718 48.76 11.79 26.86
CA PRO A 718 48.43 12.44 25.57
C PRO A 718 48.49 11.54 24.33
N LEU A 719 49.31 10.49 24.35
CA LEU A 719 49.45 9.55 23.22
C LEU A 719 48.19 8.70 23.03
N PHE A 720 47.46 8.38 24.10
CA PHE A 720 46.21 7.64 24.02
C PHE A 720 45.07 8.51 23.46
N ASN A 721 45.03 9.81 23.76
CA ASN A 721 44.03 10.72 23.20
C ASN A 721 44.12 10.79 21.66
N VAL A 722 45.33 10.77 21.09
CA VAL A 722 45.53 10.74 19.62
C VAL A 722 45.03 9.43 19.01
N PHE A 723 45.21 8.30 19.70
CA PHE A 723 44.70 7.01 19.24
C PHE A 723 43.17 7.01 19.20
N VAL A 724 42.52 7.51 20.25
CA VAL A 724 41.06 7.61 20.37
C VAL A 724 40.46 8.57 19.35
N GLU A 725 41.11 9.71 19.12
CA GLU A 725 40.71 10.64 18.05
C GLU A 725 40.79 10.01 16.66
N ASN A 726 41.77 9.14 16.43
CA ASN A 726 41.85 8.40 15.17
C ASN A 726 40.72 7.35 15.08
N LEU A 727 40.44 6.59 16.15
CA LEU A 727 39.33 5.62 16.16
C LEU A 727 37.98 6.28 15.91
N ILE A 728 37.65 7.35 16.65
CA ILE A 728 36.41 8.11 16.47
C ILE A 728 36.31 8.66 15.04
N ARG A 729 37.43 9.16 14.48
CA ARG A 729 37.45 9.70 13.12
C ARG A 729 37.25 8.61 12.07
N THR A 730 37.88 7.44 12.23
CA THR A 730 37.68 6.30 11.32
C THR A 730 36.23 5.84 11.39
N ALA A 731 35.69 5.62 12.59
CA ALA A 731 34.28 5.26 12.76
C ALA A 731 33.34 6.31 12.17
N ALA A 732 33.62 7.61 12.34
CA ALA A 732 32.84 8.69 11.72
C ALA A 732 32.91 8.68 10.18
N GLN A 733 34.06 8.32 9.60
CA GLN A 733 34.20 8.16 8.15
C GLN A 733 33.40 6.96 7.63
N ASP A 734 33.43 5.85 8.34
CA ASP A 734 32.66 4.66 7.96
C ASP A 734 31.15 4.90 8.11
N MET A 735 30.73 5.59 9.17
CA MET A 735 29.34 6.04 9.32
C MET A 735 28.92 7.05 8.25
N ALA A 736 29.82 7.92 7.78
CA ALA A 736 29.55 8.81 6.66
C ALA A 736 29.32 8.01 5.36
N LYS A 737 30.11 6.96 5.10
CA LYS A 737 29.87 6.05 3.96
C LYS A 737 28.49 5.41 4.02
N VAL A 738 28.08 4.94 5.21
CA VAL A 738 26.73 4.38 5.43
C VAL A 738 25.66 5.42 5.09
N GLY A 739 25.86 6.68 5.48
CA GLY A 739 24.95 7.78 5.18
C GLY A 739 24.91 8.22 3.72
N ASP A 740 25.98 7.98 2.94
CA ASP A 740 26.09 8.33 1.52
C ASP A 740 25.50 7.27 0.58
N LEU A 741 25.42 6.02 1.03
CA LEU A 741 24.74 4.95 0.30
C LEU A 741 23.23 5.20 0.26
N SER A 742 22.58 4.83 -0.85
CA SER A 742 21.16 5.13 -1.08
C SER A 742 20.22 3.94 -0.89
N ASP A 743 20.79 2.76 -0.63
CA ASP A 743 20.12 1.47 -0.65
C ASP A 743 19.37 1.25 -1.98
N ALA A 744 20.02 1.56 -3.10
CA ALA A 744 19.45 1.42 -4.43
C ALA A 744 19.33 -0.05 -4.87
N ASP A 745 20.24 -0.90 -4.37
CA ASP A 745 20.26 -2.32 -4.63
C ASP A 745 20.81 -3.11 -3.44
N ALA A 746 20.80 -4.44 -3.55
CA ALA A 746 21.27 -5.32 -2.49
C ALA A 746 22.79 -5.24 -2.24
N ALA A 747 23.58 -4.82 -3.23
CA ALA A 747 25.01 -4.64 -3.07
C ALA A 747 25.31 -3.38 -2.24
N GLU A 748 24.57 -2.28 -2.46
CA GLU A 748 24.64 -1.09 -1.60
C GLU A 748 24.26 -1.43 -0.15
N ILE A 749 23.21 -2.23 0.07
CA ILE A 749 22.84 -2.67 1.43
C ILE A 749 23.94 -3.49 2.08
N GLN A 750 24.55 -4.42 1.33
CA GLN A 750 25.64 -5.22 1.88
C GLN A 750 26.86 -4.34 2.21
N ALA A 751 27.21 -3.40 1.33
CA ALA A 751 28.27 -2.43 1.59
C ALA A 751 27.99 -1.56 2.83
N ALA A 752 26.73 -1.16 3.04
CA ALA A 752 26.32 -0.43 4.24
C ALA A 752 26.47 -1.27 5.52
N ARG A 753 26.15 -2.57 5.46
CA ARG A 753 26.37 -3.51 6.57
C ARG A 753 27.84 -3.73 6.86
N ASP A 754 28.65 -3.90 5.83
CA ASP A 754 30.10 -4.10 5.96
C ASP A 754 30.73 -2.85 6.60
N ALA A 755 30.40 -1.65 6.11
CA ALA A 755 30.87 -0.38 6.68
C ALA A 755 30.40 -0.16 8.13
N LEU A 756 29.16 -0.56 8.47
CA LEU A 756 28.68 -0.52 9.85
C LEU A 756 29.44 -1.52 10.74
N GLY A 757 29.77 -2.70 10.21
CA GLY A 757 30.60 -3.70 10.89
C GLY A 757 31.99 -3.14 11.20
N GLU A 758 32.65 -2.56 10.19
CA GLU A 758 33.95 -1.88 10.33
C GLU A 758 33.90 -0.75 11.38
N ALA A 759 32.85 0.08 11.34
CA ALA A 759 32.66 1.16 12.31
C ALA A 759 32.50 0.64 13.75
N ARG A 760 31.82 -0.51 13.93
CA ARG A 760 31.63 -1.16 15.23
C ARG A 760 32.88 -1.86 15.72
N GLU A 761 33.67 -2.49 14.86
CA GLU A 761 34.95 -3.11 15.23
C GLU A 761 36.01 -2.06 15.58
N GLY A 762 35.92 -0.87 14.97
CA GLY A 762 36.81 0.24 15.24
C GLY A 762 36.54 0.99 16.56
N LEU A 763 35.37 0.81 17.18
CA LEU A 763 34.97 1.42 18.45
C LEU A 763 35.11 0.41 19.60
#